data_AF-A0AA35LNZ5-F1
#
_entry.id   AF-A0AA35LNZ5-F1
#
_cell.length_a   1.000
_cell.length_b   1.000
_cell.length_c   1.000
_cell.angle_alpha   90.00
_cell.angle_beta   90.00
_cell.angle_gamma   90.00
#
_symmetry.space_group_name_H-M   'P 1'
#
loop_
_entity.id
_entity.type
_entity.pdbx_description
1 polymer ?
#
loop_
_entity_poly.entity_id
_entity_poly.type
_entity_poly.pdbx_seq_one_letter_code
_entity_poly.pdbx_strand_id
1 'polypeptide(L)'
;MEAKMQYGGDDFSPPKSQPPGTVYTIQQVSSPTTTFQGYDGSESIAKSEAIRPMNRQRLALFLTDIVSVILCLAPLIFVCVVAALDRKDLDDRYDGFQTALTTLGPLFPMVFAFITSRLLFQIARQRLERGSTLETLEQLMGSRTLGSTLETHAELQIVNLAAVGLFIMWAFSPLGGQALLRVLYKTTTPMETKMRYWDATEASSLSSSSLFTKSTYYTSLYAHDDIRLGPDDPWGNVKIPFLDTDATPDDQGWTGLAADSAVKYSALVGIPTGNTTIGNSTFNIESTYIDLVCEAFKKEAVSSETTQNISRSEVPLTTLAAGSKSLANATWYGSQHNTTATDSFWNLGLNRFVGSSWQGTMTNAYTMNALSRFINETGIEAGPTRLLFQARRNQTGSQTLKGESHQSECQVLQKYVESQVECSRPTLSRRPSCRVVRQRPSKHNLMPENLSVLSTPNIFTRVTTDLPSLLIESYDQILPYLYNQSVSAKDSLVTPTPDFTLVNLNNFSKALSQVLNSYLLVVQANLDIYKDLNVAAWELEDKDPNTKMRLTIWKPSPGETTAVRYVYRINWGWMSACIIACVILALNGVAGMYFAHSAVGPEVLGLVSSSLRDSRFLDVPREIRHLDGYHFSQLMKLKRFRYGHTSQSTPDRPVLGIALQEDVGKLH
;
A
#
# COMPACT_ATOMS: atom_id res chain seq x y z
N MET A 1 37.37 0.95 25.99
CA MET A 1 38.04 2.16 25.48
C MET A 1 37.20 3.35 25.87
N GLU A 2 37.45 3.87 27.07
CA GLU A 2 36.95 5.17 27.53
C GLU A 2 37.85 6.25 26.93
N ALA A 3 37.27 7.36 26.45
CA ALA A 3 38.03 8.54 26.04
C ALA A 3 37.47 9.79 26.73
N LYS A 4 38.40 10.49 27.37
CA LYS A 4 38.26 11.58 28.34
C LYS A 4 37.93 12.93 27.70
N MET A 5 37.33 13.76 28.54
CA MET A 5 37.20 15.23 28.44
C MET A 5 38.52 15.95 28.15
N GLN A 6 38.44 17.06 27.41
CA GLN A 6 39.44 18.12 27.36
C GLN A 6 38.76 19.48 27.61
N TYR A 7 39.28 20.20 28.59
CA TYR A 7 39.01 21.60 28.93
C TYR A 7 40.17 22.47 28.43
N GLY A 8 39.89 23.72 28.07
CA GLY A 8 40.83 24.82 27.91
C GLY A 8 40.12 26.00 27.24
N GLY A 9 40.15 27.24 27.68
CA GLY A 9 40.88 27.91 28.77
C GLY A 9 40.77 29.40 28.46
N ASP A 10 40.06 30.15 29.29
CA ASP A 10 39.87 31.60 29.17
C ASP A 10 41.13 32.36 29.62
N ASP A 11 41.53 33.36 28.84
CA ASP A 11 42.60 34.31 29.15
C ASP A 11 42.01 35.50 29.94
N PHE A 12 42.45 35.69 31.18
CA PHE A 12 42.16 36.88 31.98
C PHE A 12 43.45 37.32 32.70
N SER A 13 43.91 38.55 32.43
CA SER A 13 44.98 39.21 33.19
C SER A 13 44.42 40.39 34.03
N PRO A 14 44.93 40.64 35.25
CA PRO A 14 44.44 41.65 36.23
C PRO A 14 45.44 42.84 36.36
N PRO A 15 45.56 43.63 37.46
CA PRO A 15 44.61 44.18 38.46
C PRO A 15 44.77 45.72 38.65
N LYS A 16 43.95 46.37 39.50
CA LYS A 16 44.42 47.40 40.47
C LYS A 16 43.37 47.69 41.56
N SER A 17 43.90 48.04 42.74
CA SER A 17 43.34 47.94 44.10
C SER A 17 42.76 49.24 44.70
N GLN A 18 41.62 49.11 45.41
CA GLN A 18 41.12 49.72 46.69
C GLN A 18 41.30 51.24 47.01
N PRO A 19 40.38 51.94 47.73
CA PRO A 19 39.92 51.59 49.10
C PRO A 19 38.42 51.98 49.42
N PRO A 20 37.93 51.90 50.69
CA PRO A 20 36.52 51.69 51.01
C PRO A 20 35.74 52.94 51.45
N GLY A 21 34.40 52.84 51.36
CA GLY A 21 33.46 53.49 52.27
C GLY A 21 32.76 54.74 51.76
N THR A 22 31.54 54.57 51.21
CA THR A 22 30.47 55.56 51.41
C THR A 22 29.10 54.88 51.30
N VAL A 23 28.31 55.04 52.36
CA VAL A 23 26.89 54.69 52.45
C VAL A 23 26.12 55.53 51.42
N TYR A 24 25.32 54.90 50.57
CA TYR A 24 24.29 55.58 49.77
C TYR A 24 22.93 54.90 49.95
N THR A 25 22.03 55.71 50.48
CA THR A 25 20.60 55.54 50.66
C THR A 25 19.94 55.09 49.36
N ILE A 26 19.23 53.95 49.38
CA ILE A 26 18.37 53.54 48.26
C ILE A 26 17.13 54.44 48.28
N GLN A 27 17.04 55.32 47.28
CA GLN A 27 15.82 56.03 46.92
C GLN A 27 14.73 55.00 46.57
N GLN A 28 13.64 55.00 47.33
CA GLN A 28 12.40 54.34 46.95
C GLN A 28 11.91 54.93 45.64
N VAL A 29 11.83 54.10 44.61
CA VAL A 29 11.09 54.40 43.39
C VAL A 29 9.61 54.40 43.75
N SER A 30 9.03 55.60 43.73
CA SER A 30 7.61 55.86 43.97
C SER A 30 6.76 55.18 42.88
N SER A 31 5.90 54.26 43.31
CA SER A 31 4.79 53.76 42.51
C SER A 31 3.73 54.86 42.37
N PRO A 32 3.13 55.09 41.19
CA PRO A 32 2.19 56.18 41.00
C PRO A 32 0.87 55.90 41.73
N THR A 33 0.65 56.63 42.81
CA THR A 33 -0.65 56.77 43.49
C THR A 33 -1.64 57.36 42.47
N THR A 34 -2.56 56.54 41.97
CA THR A 34 -3.60 57.03 41.06
C THR A 34 -4.73 57.61 41.91
N THR A 35 -4.68 58.92 42.10
CA THR A 35 -5.72 59.73 42.74
C THR A 35 -6.97 59.75 41.84
N PHE A 36 -8.12 59.36 42.38
CA PHE A 36 -9.42 59.53 41.71
C PHE A 36 -9.72 61.03 41.53
N GLN A 37 -9.68 61.50 40.28
CA GLN A 37 -10.19 62.81 39.89
C GLN A 37 -11.67 62.65 39.52
N GLY A 38 -12.56 63.24 40.32
CA GLY A 38 -13.96 63.41 39.98
C GLY A 38 -14.10 64.44 38.86
N TYR A 39 -14.83 64.09 37.80
CA TYR A 39 -15.15 64.98 36.71
C TYR A 39 -16.50 65.65 37.01
N ASP A 40 -16.50 66.98 37.12
CA ASP A 40 -17.70 67.81 37.29
C ASP A 40 -18.54 67.81 36.00
N GLY A 41 -19.83 67.53 36.14
CA GLY A 41 -20.79 67.56 35.04
C GLY A 41 -21.64 68.82 35.08
N SER A 42 -21.35 69.76 34.17
CA SER A 42 -22.29 70.82 33.78
C SER A 42 -22.16 71.07 32.29
N GLU A 43 -23.17 70.68 31.49
CA GLU A 43 -23.85 71.55 30.51
C GLU A 43 -24.76 70.78 29.53
N SER A 44 -26.04 71.16 29.60
CA SER A 44 -26.99 71.43 28.51
C SER A 44 -27.52 70.31 27.59
N ILE A 45 -28.86 70.28 27.52
CA ILE A 45 -29.72 69.55 26.60
C ILE A 45 -29.96 70.40 25.35
N ALA A 46 -29.63 69.92 24.14
CA ALA A 46 -30.42 70.11 22.89
C ALA A 46 -29.81 69.43 21.64
N LYS A 47 -30.62 68.57 20.99
CA LYS A 47 -30.69 68.14 19.57
C LYS A 47 -29.42 68.15 18.68
N SER A 48 -29.00 66.96 18.23
CA SER A 48 -29.13 66.51 16.81
C SER A 48 -28.81 65.01 16.69
N GLU A 49 -29.52 64.32 15.79
CA GLU A 49 -29.18 62.95 15.35
C GLU A 49 -27.88 63.00 14.55
N ALA A 50 -26.77 62.71 15.22
CA ALA A 50 -25.49 62.42 14.60
C ALA A 50 -24.94 61.12 15.19
N ILE A 51 -24.43 60.25 14.32
CA ILE A 51 -23.77 58.99 14.66
C ILE A 51 -22.68 59.29 15.69
N ARG A 52 -22.93 58.94 16.96
CA ARG A 52 -21.97 59.12 18.06
C ARG A 52 -20.71 58.31 17.75
N PRO A 53 -19.49 58.88 17.85
CA PRO A 53 -18.28 58.09 17.74
C PRO A 53 -18.29 57.01 18.83
N MET A 54 -18.08 55.76 18.42
CA MET A 54 -18.06 54.64 19.34
C MET A 54 -16.97 54.87 20.40
N ASN A 55 -17.37 54.88 21.66
CA ASN A 55 -16.47 55.11 22.79
C ASN A 55 -15.28 54.14 22.69
N ARG A 56 -14.03 54.63 22.81
CA ARG A 56 -12.79 53.85 22.52
C ARG A 56 -12.74 52.49 23.24
N GLN A 57 -13.33 52.42 24.43
CA GLN A 57 -13.51 51.20 25.24
C GLN A 57 -14.45 50.16 24.60
N ARG A 58 -15.57 50.60 24.02
CA ARG A 58 -16.52 49.70 23.32
C ARG A 58 -15.90 49.11 22.06
N LEU A 59 -15.15 49.92 21.31
CA LEU A 59 -14.41 49.42 20.13
C LEU A 59 -13.38 48.36 20.52
N ALA A 60 -12.61 48.59 21.59
CA ALA A 60 -11.65 47.60 22.09
C ALA A 60 -12.33 46.28 22.49
N LEU A 61 -13.48 46.35 23.18
CA LEU A 61 -14.26 45.18 23.55
C LEU A 61 -14.70 44.36 22.33
N PHE A 62 -15.28 45.03 21.32
CA PHE A 62 -15.69 44.37 20.08
C PHE A 62 -14.51 43.69 19.34
N LEU A 63 -13.35 44.35 19.26
CA LEU A 63 -12.16 43.76 18.65
C LEU A 63 -11.67 42.53 19.42
N THR A 64 -11.69 42.57 20.76
CA THR A 64 -11.30 41.40 21.57
C THR A 64 -12.27 40.22 21.41
N ASP A 65 -13.55 40.47 21.17
CA ASP A 65 -14.54 39.43 20.88
C ASP A 65 -14.27 38.76 19.53
N ILE A 66 -13.99 39.54 18.48
CA ILE A 66 -13.64 39.01 17.15
C ILE A 66 -12.40 38.12 17.24
N VAL A 67 -11.34 38.59 17.91
CA VAL A 67 -10.11 37.80 18.11
C VAL A 67 -10.39 36.52 18.89
N SER A 68 -11.22 36.60 19.94
CA SER A 68 -11.59 35.44 20.75
C SER A 68 -12.33 34.37 19.92
N VAL A 69 -13.27 34.79 19.08
CA VAL A 69 -14.01 33.88 18.18
C VAL A 69 -13.09 33.19 17.19
N ILE A 70 -12.19 33.95 16.55
CA ILE A 70 -11.23 33.40 15.58
C ILE A 70 -10.32 32.36 16.25
N LEU A 71 -9.78 32.67 17.43
CA LEU A 71 -8.91 31.79 18.19
C LEU A 71 -9.61 30.50 18.66
N CYS A 72 -10.93 30.52 18.84
CA CYS A 72 -11.71 29.32 19.19
C CYS A 72 -12.07 28.48 17.96
N LEU A 73 -12.48 29.12 16.86
CA LEU A 73 -12.98 28.42 15.67
C LEU A 73 -11.86 27.85 14.79
N ALA A 74 -10.73 28.56 14.66
CA ALA A 74 -9.62 28.13 13.82
C ALA A 74 -9.09 26.72 14.15
N PRO A 75 -8.74 26.38 15.41
CA PRO A 75 -8.27 25.04 15.75
C PRO A 75 -9.37 23.98 15.57
N LEU A 76 -10.63 24.31 15.84
CA LEU A 76 -11.75 23.38 15.65
C LEU A 76 -11.93 23.01 14.18
N ILE A 77 -11.93 24.00 13.27
CA ILE A 77 -12.04 23.79 11.83
C ILE A 77 -10.86 22.96 11.33
N PHE A 78 -9.63 23.32 11.73
CA PHE A 78 -8.43 22.60 11.34
C PHE A 78 -8.47 21.13 11.75
N VAL A 79 -8.84 20.84 12.99
CA VAL A 79 -8.97 19.48 13.51
C VAL A 79 -10.04 18.70 12.73
N CYS A 80 -11.19 19.30 12.41
CA CYS A 80 -12.21 18.66 11.56
C CYS A 80 -11.68 18.34 10.14
N VAL A 81 -10.87 19.21 9.55
CA VAL A 81 -10.21 18.95 8.25
C VAL A 81 -9.27 17.76 8.36
N VAL A 82 -8.44 17.69 9.42
CA VAL A 82 -7.54 16.57 9.67
C VAL A 82 -8.33 15.27 9.86
N ALA A 83 -9.47 15.31 10.55
CA ALA A 83 -10.36 14.14 10.74
C ALA A 83 -10.80 13.50 9.41
N ALA A 84 -11.02 14.32 8.38
CA ALA A 84 -11.47 13.88 7.06
C ALA A 84 -10.35 13.27 6.19
N LEU A 85 -9.13 13.16 6.72
CA LEU A 85 -7.99 12.52 6.06
C LEU A 85 -7.86 11.02 6.39
N ASP A 86 -8.62 10.47 7.34
CA ASP A 86 -8.48 9.06 7.72
C ASP A 86 -8.63 8.14 6.50
N ARG A 87 -7.66 7.23 6.32
CA ARG A 87 -7.59 6.25 5.22
C ARG A 87 -7.44 6.83 3.81
N LYS A 88 -7.11 8.11 3.66
CA LYS A 88 -6.71 8.66 2.35
C LYS A 88 -5.25 8.36 2.04
N ASP A 89 -4.92 8.36 0.76
CA ASP A 89 -3.55 8.18 0.26
C ASP A 89 -2.66 9.32 0.71
N LEU A 90 -1.41 9.01 1.07
CA LEU A 90 -0.45 10.02 1.44
C LEU A 90 -0.15 10.92 0.23
N ASP A 91 -0.22 12.22 0.47
CA ASP A 91 0.04 13.26 -0.52
C ASP A 91 1.21 14.12 -0.02
N ASP A 92 1.80 14.94 -0.91
CA ASP A 92 2.95 15.81 -0.60
C ASP A 92 2.63 16.82 0.53
N ARG A 93 1.35 16.98 0.85
CA ARG A 93 0.82 17.82 1.94
C ARG A 93 0.99 17.22 3.34
N TYR A 94 1.39 15.96 3.49
CA TYR A 94 1.57 15.31 4.81
C TYR A 94 2.48 16.12 5.73
N ASP A 95 3.63 16.54 5.24
CA ASP A 95 4.60 17.30 6.03
C ASP A 95 4.04 18.65 6.48
N GLY A 96 3.18 19.26 5.65
CA GLY A 96 2.46 20.49 5.99
C GLY A 96 1.48 20.29 7.15
N PHE A 97 0.65 19.23 7.11
CA PHE A 97 -0.26 18.91 8.21
C PHE A 97 0.48 18.57 9.50
N GLN A 98 1.56 17.80 9.42
CA GLN A 98 2.37 17.44 10.58
C GLN A 98 2.99 18.67 11.22
N THR A 99 3.57 19.57 10.41
CA THR A 99 4.17 20.83 10.86
C THR A 99 3.13 21.74 11.54
N ALA A 100 1.92 21.81 10.97
CA ALA A 100 0.83 22.59 11.56
C ALA A 100 0.39 22.01 12.92
N LEU A 101 0.22 20.69 13.04
CA LEU A 101 -0.13 20.01 14.29
C LEU A 101 0.96 20.20 15.36
N THR A 102 2.24 20.09 14.99
CA THR A 102 3.36 20.31 15.93
C THR A 102 3.44 21.75 16.41
N THR A 103 3.06 22.72 15.58
CA THR A 103 3.04 24.15 15.93
C THR A 103 1.83 24.50 16.78
N LEU A 104 0.66 23.92 16.48
CA LEU A 104 -0.59 24.17 17.22
C LEU A 104 -0.58 23.55 18.62
N GLY A 105 0.06 22.40 18.81
CA GLY A 105 0.16 21.71 20.10
C GLY A 105 0.55 22.62 21.28
N PRO A 106 1.69 23.34 21.23
CA PRO A 106 2.09 24.26 22.29
C PRO A 106 1.29 25.58 22.33
N LEU A 107 0.72 26.02 21.21
CA LEU A 107 -0.11 27.24 21.16
C LEU A 107 -1.48 27.04 21.80
N PHE A 108 -2.03 25.83 21.73
CA PHE A 108 -3.38 25.54 22.24
C PHE A 108 -3.53 25.86 23.74
N PRO A 109 -2.63 25.42 24.66
CA PRO A 109 -2.70 25.83 26.07
C PRO A 109 -2.66 27.34 26.30
N MET A 110 -1.90 28.08 25.49
CA MET A 110 -1.80 29.54 25.60
C MET A 110 -3.13 30.22 25.25
N VAL A 111 -3.72 29.80 24.12
CA VAL A 111 -5.04 30.28 23.69
C VAL A 111 -6.11 29.89 24.72
N PHE A 112 -6.07 28.66 25.22
CA PHE A 112 -7.00 28.18 26.23
C PHE A 112 -6.94 29.01 27.52
N ALA A 113 -5.72 29.32 27.98
CA ALA A 113 -5.52 30.15 29.15
C ALA A 113 -6.08 31.56 28.95
N PHE A 114 -5.82 32.18 27.79
CA PHE A 114 -6.34 33.52 27.47
C PHE A 114 -7.87 33.58 27.48
N ILE A 115 -8.53 32.66 26.77
CA ILE A 115 -10.00 32.63 26.65
C ILE A 115 -10.65 32.32 28.01
N THR A 116 -10.14 31.33 28.72
CA THR A 116 -10.68 30.91 30.02
C THR A 116 -10.45 31.98 31.09
N SER A 117 -9.28 32.62 31.11
CA SER A 117 -9.02 33.81 31.95
C SER A 117 -10.07 34.90 31.75
N ARG A 118 -10.38 35.20 30.48
CA ARG A 118 -11.36 36.23 30.13
C ARG A 118 -12.75 35.85 30.59
N LEU A 119 -13.16 34.59 30.39
CA LEU A 119 -14.42 34.06 30.89
C LEU A 119 -14.56 34.25 32.41
N LEU A 120 -13.57 33.76 33.18
CA LEU A 120 -13.60 33.83 34.64
C LEU A 120 -13.64 35.27 35.15
N PHE A 121 -12.91 36.17 34.47
CA PHE A 121 -12.97 37.61 34.73
C PHE A 121 -14.39 38.17 34.58
N GLN A 122 -15.05 37.90 33.46
CA GLN A 122 -16.39 38.43 33.20
C GLN A 122 -17.46 37.80 34.11
N ILE A 123 -17.32 36.51 34.46
CA ILE A 123 -18.19 35.87 35.45
C ILE A 123 -18.05 36.55 36.81
N ALA A 124 -16.82 36.81 37.28
CA ALA A 124 -16.61 37.46 38.58
C ALA A 124 -17.20 38.88 38.59
N ARG A 125 -17.03 39.64 37.50
CA ARG A 125 -17.60 40.98 37.35
C ARG A 125 -19.14 40.96 37.46
N GLN A 126 -19.80 40.07 36.73
CA GLN A 126 -21.26 39.94 36.80
C GLN A 126 -21.73 39.47 38.19
N ARG A 127 -20.98 38.55 38.83
CA ARG A 127 -21.28 38.10 40.20
C ARG A 127 -21.14 39.23 41.21
N LEU A 128 -20.14 40.10 41.06
CA LEU A 128 -19.93 41.27 41.91
C LEU A 128 -21.06 42.30 41.75
N GLU A 129 -21.59 42.51 40.55
CA GLU A 129 -22.76 43.39 40.33
C GLU A 129 -24.03 42.88 41.01
N ARG A 130 -24.28 41.57 40.95
CA ARG A 130 -25.46 40.96 41.59
C ARG A 130 -25.32 40.84 43.11
N GLY A 131 -24.10 40.86 43.61
CA GLY A 131 -23.74 40.64 45.01
C GLY A 131 -23.35 39.18 45.25
N SER A 132 -22.08 38.93 45.56
CA SER A 132 -21.53 37.59 45.77
C SER A 132 -20.68 37.53 47.02
N THR A 133 -20.47 36.32 47.54
CA THR A 133 -19.52 36.08 48.65
C THR A 133 -18.09 36.34 48.19
N LEU A 134 -17.26 36.90 49.08
CA LEU A 134 -15.84 37.13 48.80
C LEU A 134 -15.13 35.84 48.37
N GLU A 135 -15.47 34.71 49.00
CA GLU A 135 -15.00 33.38 48.65
C GLU A 135 -15.07 33.10 47.13
N THR A 136 -16.27 33.19 46.58
CA THR A 136 -16.53 32.86 45.17
C THR A 136 -15.84 33.81 44.21
N LEU A 137 -15.71 35.09 44.61
CA LEU A 137 -15.04 36.11 43.81
C LEU A 137 -13.54 35.86 43.77
N GLU A 138 -12.95 35.56 44.92
CA GLU A 138 -11.52 35.27 45.04
C GLU A 138 -11.15 33.95 44.35
N GLN A 139 -12.01 32.92 44.44
CA GLN A 139 -11.84 31.68 43.70
C GLN A 139 -11.79 31.90 42.18
N LEU A 140 -12.70 32.71 41.64
CA LEU A 140 -12.74 33.00 40.20
C LEU A 140 -11.55 33.87 39.76
N MET A 141 -11.17 34.87 40.56
CA MET A 141 -10.06 35.79 40.23
C MET A 141 -8.69 35.15 40.43
N GLY A 142 -8.57 34.25 41.39
CA GLY A 142 -7.40 33.43 41.61
C GLY A 142 -7.20 32.34 40.55
N SER A 143 -8.28 31.76 40.02
CA SER A 143 -8.20 30.59 39.13
C SER A 143 -8.01 30.91 37.64
N ARG A 144 -7.29 31.99 37.32
CA ARG A 144 -7.10 32.49 35.95
C ARG A 144 -6.05 31.73 35.13
N THR A 145 -5.24 30.90 35.75
CA THR A 145 -4.33 29.96 35.09
C THR A 145 -4.40 28.59 35.78
N LEU A 146 -3.89 27.53 35.15
CA LEU A 146 -3.80 26.21 35.80
C LEU A 146 -2.99 26.28 37.11
N GLY A 147 -1.83 26.94 37.08
CA GLY A 147 -0.96 27.08 38.27
C GLY A 147 -1.63 27.88 39.38
N SER A 148 -2.19 29.05 39.06
CA SER A 148 -2.87 29.88 40.06
C SER A 148 -4.15 29.23 40.59
N THR A 149 -4.83 28.38 39.80
CA THR A 149 -5.97 27.59 40.28
C THR A 149 -5.52 26.61 41.37
N LEU A 150 -4.40 25.92 41.18
CA LEU A 150 -3.85 25.02 42.21
C LEU A 150 -3.48 25.78 43.48
N GLU A 151 -2.75 26.89 43.33
CA GLU A 151 -2.33 27.76 44.43
C GLU A 151 -3.52 28.30 45.23
N THR A 152 -4.51 28.87 44.55
CA THR A 152 -5.66 29.50 45.20
C THR A 152 -6.54 28.50 45.95
N HIS A 153 -6.70 27.29 45.43
CA HIS A 153 -7.45 26.25 46.14
C HIS A 153 -6.68 25.68 47.34
N ALA A 154 -5.34 25.59 47.24
CA ALA A 154 -4.49 25.20 48.35
C ALA A 154 -4.48 26.24 49.47
N GLU A 155 -4.37 27.53 49.13
CA GLU A 155 -4.30 28.64 50.09
C GLU A 155 -5.66 28.99 50.69
N LEU A 156 -6.74 28.95 49.90
CA LEU A 156 -8.08 29.19 50.44
C LEU A 156 -8.63 27.98 51.24
N GLN A 157 -8.03 26.79 51.07
CA GLN A 157 -8.43 25.51 51.68
C GLN A 157 -9.92 25.18 51.44
N ILE A 158 -10.38 25.33 50.20
CA ILE A 158 -11.79 25.18 49.83
C ILE A 158 -11.97 24.09 48.81
N VAL A 159 -12.78 23.08 49.15
CA VAL A 159 -13.21 22.04 48.23
C VAL A 159 -14.71 22.17 48.03
N ASN A 160 -15.11 22.95 47.03
CA ASN A 160 -16.52 23.12 46.64
C ASN A 160 -16.72 22.62 45.19
N LEU A 161 -17.98 22.50 44.75
CA LEU A 161 -18.29 22.03 43.39
C LEU A 161 -17.67 22.92 42.30
N ALA A 162 -17.53 24.22 42.57
CA ALA A 162 -16.87 25.16 41.66
C ALA A 162 -15.38 24.86 41.51
N ALA A 163 -14.68 24.48 42.59
CA ALA A 163 -13.29 24.05 42.57
C ALA A 163 -13.07 22.84 41.68
N VAL A 164 -13.90 21.80 41.83
CA VAL A 164 -13.86 20.60 40.99
C VAL A 164 -14.10 20.97 39.52
N GLY A 165 -15.08 21.85 39.26
CA GLY A 165 -15.36 22.35 37.92
C GLY A 165 -14.18 23.10 37.29
N LEU A 166 -13.48 23.94 38.08
CA LEU A 166 -12.29 24.67 37.62
C LEU A 166 -11.13 23.72 37.32
N PHE A 167 -10.87 22.72 38.17
CA PHE A 167 -9.83 21.72 37.89
C PHE A 167 -10.10 20.92 36.61
N ILE A 168 -11.34 20.45 36.43
CA ILE A 168 -11.74 19.74 35.21
C ILE A 168 -11.58 20.64 33.99
N MET A 169 -12.04 21.89 34.07
CA MET A 169 -11.89 22.87 32.99
C MET A 169 -10.42 23.08 32.62
N TRP A 170 -9.54 23.26 33.60
CA TRP A 170 -8.12 23.48 33.35
C TRP A 170 -7.37 22.24 32.87
N ALA A 171 -7.86 21.02 33.15
CA ALA A 171 -7.28 19.78 32.61
C ALA A 171 -7.38 19.68 31.08
N PHE A 172 -8.35 20.35 30.45
CA PHE A 172 -8.49 20.39 28.99
C PHE A 172 -7.38 21.20 28.29
N SER A 173 -6.71 22.09 29.01
CA SER A 173 -5.58 22.87 28.47
C SER A 173 -4.40 21.97 28.03
N PRO A 174 -3.77 21.19 28.94
CA PRO A 174 -2.70 20.27 28.55
C PRO A 174 -3.22 19.11 27.69
N LEU A 175 -4.45 18.64 27.91
CA LEU A 175 -5.02 17.53 27.14
C LEU A 175 -5.17 17.87 25.66
N GLY A 176 -5.72 19.04 25.32
CA GLY A 176 -5.89 19.47 23.93
C GLY A 176 -4.55 19.66 23.20
N GLY A 177 -3.56 20.26 23.88
CA GLY A 177 -2.21 20.43 23.32
C GLY A 177 -1.50 19.11 23.05
N GLN A 178 -1.57 18.15 23.99
CA GLN A 178 -1.01 16.81 23.81
C GLN A 178 -1.75 15.97 22.77
N ALA A 179 -3.07 16.15 22.66
CA ALA A 179 -3.88 15.48 21.66
C ALA A 179 -3.47 15.87 20.24
N LEU A 180 -3.28 17.17 19.95
CA LEU A 180 -2.84 17.68 18.65
C LEU A 180 -1.55 17.02 18.16
N LEU A 181 -0.60 16.74 19.06
CA LEU A 181 0.68 16.12 18.72
C LEU A 181 0.58 14.62 18.39
N ARG A 182 -0.55 13.96 18.71
CA ARG A 182 -0.72 12.50 18.64
C ARG A 182 -1.86 12.05 17.72
N VAL A 183 -2.57 12.99 17.09
CA VAL A 183 -3.73 12.71 16.23
C VAL A 183 -3.32 12.02 14.93
N LEU A 184 -2.29 12.50 14.25
CA LEU A 184 -1.94 12.09 12.89
C LEU A 184 -0.66 11.24 12.85
N TYR A 185 -0.72 10.09 12.15
CA TYR A 185 0.43 9.26 11.86
C TYR A 185 0.30 8.57 10.49
N LYS A 186 1.41 8.09 9.95
CA LYS A 186 1.45 7.31 8.70
C LYS A 186 1.44 5.81 8.96
N THR A 187 0.71 5.04 8.16
CA THR A 187 0.78 3.57 8.17
C THR A 187 0.90 3.02 6.75
N THR A 188 1.13 1.72 6.67
CA THR A 188 1.47 0.96 5.46
C THR A 188 0.37 -0.06 5.19
N THR A 189 -0.27 -0.03 4.02
CA THR A 189 -1.27 -1.03 3.61
C THR A 189 -0.81 -1.77 2.33
N PRO A 190 -1.00 -3.09 2.25
CA PRO A 190 -0.73 -3.86 1.03
C PRO A 190 -1.66 -3.38 -0.10
N MET A 191 -1.13 -3.29 -1.32
CA MET A 191 -1.89 -2.84 -2.48
C MET A 191 -2.41 -4.06 -3.24
N GLU A 192 -3.73 -4.11 -3.48
CA GLU A 192 -4.28 -5.00 -4.50
C GLU A 192 -3.85 -4.47 -5.87
N THR A 193 -3.13 -5.29 -6.62
CA THR A 193 -2.67 -4.96 -7.96
C THR A 193 -3.26 -5.93 -8.96
N LYS A 194 -3.57 -5.42 -10.16
CA LYS A 194 -3.97 -6.28 -11.27
C LYS A 194 -2.72 -6.73 -11.99
N MET A 195 -2.25 -7.93 -11.68
CA MET A 195 -1.18 -8.57 -12.42
C MET A 195 -1.71 -9.02 -13.78
N ARG A 196 -0.83 -9.17 -14.77
CA ARG A 196 -1.19 -9.77 -16.06
C ARG A 196 -0.25 -10.90 -16.41
N TYR A 197 -0.78 -11.95 -17.02
CA TYR A 197 -0.01 -13.06 -17.55
C TYR A 197 -0.46 -13.40 -18.96
N TRP A 198 0.45 -13.99 -19.73
CA TRP A 198 0.18 -14.44 -21.08
C TRP A 198 -0.55 -15.79 -21.05
N ASP A 199 -1.70 -15.87 -21.70
CA ASP A 199 -2.56 -17.04 -21.67
C ASP A 199 -2.25 -18.02 -22.81
N ALA A 200 -1.65 -19.15 -22.44
CA ALA A 200 -1.32 -20.25 -23.34
C ALA A 200 -2.54 -21.03 -23.88
N THR A 201 -3.72 -20.87 -23.29
CA THR A 201 -4.94 -21.59 -23.72
C THR A 201 -5.62 -20.94 -24.91
N GLU A 202 -5.56 -19.61 -25.00
CA GLU A 202 -6.17 -18.79 -26.06
C GLU A 202 -5.21 -18.55 -27.24
N ALA A 203 -3.91 -18.55 -26.98
CA ALA A 203 -2.90 -18.32 -28.01
C ALA A 203 -2.76 -19.53 -28.96
N SER A 204 -3.19 -19.36 -30.21
CA SER A 204 -3.17 -20.43 -31.21
C SER A 204 -2.56 -20.05 -32.55
N SER A 205 -2.20 -18.77 -32.69
CA SER A 205 -1.36 -18.30 -33.79
C SER A 205 0.02 -18.92 -33.66
N LEU A 206 0.59 -19.37 -34.76
CA LEU A 206 1.99 -19.77 -34.82
C LEU A 206 2.75 -18.72 -35.61
N SER A 207 3.77 -18.11 -35.00
CA SER A 207 4.67 -17.23 -35.73
C SER A 207 5.44 -18.02 -36.79
N SER A 208 5.86 -17.35 -37.86
CA SER A 208 6.84 -17.95 -38.76
C SER A 208 8.10 -18.33 -37.98
N SER A 209 8.64 -19.53 -38.23
CA SER A 209 9.95 -19.92 -37.68
C SER A 209 10.99 -18.94 -38.19
N SER A 210 11.44 -18.08 -37.29
CA SER A 210 12.41 -17.03 -37.55
C SER A 210 13.71 -17.36 -36.83
N LEU A 211 14.78 -16.62 -37.15
CA LEU A 211 16.02 -16.70 -36.37
C LEU A 211 15.79 -16.46 -34.87
N PHE A 212 14.79 -15.63 -34.51
CA PHE A 212 14.42 -15.38 -33.12
C PHE A 212 13.81 -16.61 -32.43
N THR A 213 12.89 -17.30 -33.10
CA THR A 213 12.29 -18.54 -32.59
C THR A 213 13.35 -19.60 -32.35
N LYS A 214 14.27 -19.77 -33.32
CA LYS A 214 15.38 -20.72 -33.22
C LYS A 214 16.35 -20.36 -32.09
N SER A 215 16.73 -19.09 -31.98
CA SER A 215 17.65 -18.63 -30.94
C SER A 215 17.04 -18.74 -29.53
N THR A 216 15.77 -18.39 -29.38
CA THR A 216 15.04 -18.51 -28.09
C THR A 216 15.02 -19.97 -27.63
N TYR A 217 14.60 -20.87 -28.51
CA TYR A 217 14.57 -22.30 -28.21
C TYR A 217 15.97 -22.82 -27.86
N TYR A 218 16.98 -22.48 -28.68
CA TYR A 218 18.38 -22.85 -28.42
C TYR A 218 18.87 -22.34 -27.06
N THR A 219 18.68 -21.06 -26.73
CA THR A 219 19.09 -20.50 -25.45
C THR A 219 18.41 -21.19 -24.26
N SER A 220 17.14 -21.60 -24.40
CA SER A 220 16.43 -22.34 -23.34
C SER A 220 16.97 -23.76 -23.14
N LEU A 221 17.32 -24.46 -24.23
CA LEU A 221 17.86 -25.83 -24.19
C LEU A 221 19.29 -25.87 -23.64
N TYR A 222 20.09 -24.83 -23.96
CA TYR A 222 21.51 -24.70 -23.62
C TYR A 222 21.79 -23.87 -22.37
N ALA A 223 20.74 -23.44 -21.66
CA ALA A 223 20.89 -22.68 -20.43
C ALA A 223 21.69 -23.47 -19.39
N HIS A 224 22.43 -22.76 -18.52
CA HIS A 224 23.10 -23.36 -17.36
C HIS A 224 22.09 -24.12 -16.50
N ASP A 225 22.52 -25.17 -15.80
CA ASP A 225 21.62 -26.03 -15.02
C ASP A 225 20.80 -25.26 -13.98
N ASP A 226 21.39 -24.22 -13.36
CA ASP A 226 20.69 -23.33 -12.42
C ASP A 226 19.47 -22.63 -13.06
N ILE A 227 19.57 -22.27 -14.34
CA ILE A 227 18.47 -21.65 -15.08
C ILE A 227 17.56 -22.73 -15.65
N ARG A 228 18.11 -23.81 -16.21
CA ARG A 228 17.35 -24.87 -16.88
C ARG A 228 16.41 -25.60 -15.91
N LEU A 229 16.93 -25.95 -14.73
CA LEU A 229 16.20 -26.55 -13.62
C LEU A 229 15.56 -25.52 -12.68
N GLY A 230 15.84 -24.23 -12.88
CA GLY A 230 15.28 -23.14 -12.08
C GLY A 230 13.81 -22.83 -12.39
N PRO A 231 13.13 -22.09 -11.49
CA PRO A 231 11.71 -21.74 -11.59
C PRO A 231 11.41 -20.69 -12.68
N ASP A 232 12.41 -19.96 -13.14
CA ASP A 232 12.31 -18.96 -14.18
C ASP A 232 13.24 -19.26 -15.36
N ASP A 233 12.89 -18.74 -16.53
CA ASP A 233 13.68 -18.86 -17.74
C ASP A 233 14.73 -17.72 -17.86
N PRO A 234 15.62 -17.73 -18.86
CA PRO A 234 16.61 -16.65 -19.05
C PRO A 234 16.03 -15.23 -19.19
N TRP A 235 14.73 -15.11 -19.47
CA TRP A 235 14.00 -13.85 -19.62
C TRP A 235 13.20 -13.47 -18.37
N GLY A 236 13.23 -14.29 -17.31
CA GLY A 236 12.50 -14.06 -16.06
C GLY A 236 11.01 -14.37 -16.16
N ASN A 237 10.60 -15.20 -17.13
CA ASN A 237 9.23 -15.73 -17.21
C ASN A 237 9.09 -16.93 -16.28
N VAL A 238 7.90 -17.13 -15.71
CA VAL A 238 7.66 -18.17 -14.70
C VAL A 238 7.43 -19.52 -15.37
N LYS A 239 8.20 -20.55 -15.02
CA LYS A 239 7.97 -21.91 -15.51
C LYS A 239 6.92 -22.63 -14.68
N ILE A 240 6.12 -23.43 -15.37
CA ILE A 240 5.02 -24.19 -14.76
C ILE A 240 5.52 -25.61 -14.43
N PRO A 241 5.48 -26.06 -13.17
CA PRO A 241 5.77 -27.45 -12.85
C PRO A 241 4.76 -28.43 -13.42
N PHE A 242 5.19 -29.67 -13.63
CA PHE A 242 4.27 -30.78 -13.79
C PHE A 242 3.47 -30.96 -12.50
N LEU A 243 2.16 -31.18 -12.63
CA LEU A 243 1.28 -31.38 -11.49
C LEU A 243 1.65 -32.71 -10.81
N ASP A 244 1.97 -32.65 -9.52
CA ASP A 244 2.18 -33.84 -8.71
C ASP A 244 0.83 -34.45 -8.34
N THR A 245 0.53 -35.61 -8.94
CA THR A 245 -0.70 -36.37 -8.67
C THR A 245 -0.63 -37.21 -7.41
N ASP A 246 0.57 -37.47 -6.89
CA ASP A 246 0.80 -38.32 -5.73
C ASP A 246 0.82 -37.49 -4.42
N ALA A 247 0.99 -36.16 -4.53
CA ALA A 247 0.92 -35.23 -3.42
C ALA A 247 -0.50 -35.12 -2.85
N THR A 248 -0.61 -35.08 -1.52
CA THR A 248 -1.88 -34.89 -0.81
C THR A 248 -2.35 -33.42 -0.93
N PRO A 249 -3.50 -33.14 -1.55
CA PRO A 249 -4.01 -31.78 -1.67
C PRO A 249 -4.58 -31.26 -0.34
N ASP A 250 -4.62 -29.94 -0.17
CA ASP A 250 -5.31 -29.26 0.92
C ASP A 250 -6.84 -29.26 0.73
N ASP A 251 -7.58 -28.72 1.72
CA ASP A 251 -9.05 -28.62 1.70
C ASP A 251 -9.62 -27.86 0.47
N GLN A 252 -8.78 -27.04 -0.18
CA GLN A 252 -9.13 -26.24 -1.34
C GLN A 252 -8.63 -26.84 -2.67
N GLY A 253 -7.98 -28.00 -2.61
CA GLY A 253 -7.43 -28.77 -3.72
C GLY A 253 -5.99 -28.40 -4.11
N TRP A 254 -5.28 -27.56 -3.36
CA TRP A 254 -3.91 -27.15 -3.65
C TRP A 254 -2.87 -28.14 -3.12
N THR A 255 -1.88 -28.43 -3.95
CA THR A 255 -0.67 -29.15 -3.58
C THR A 255 0.50 -28.17 -3.51
N GLY A 256 1.17 -28.14 -2.36
CA GLY A 256 2.40 -27.36 -2.18
C GLY A 256 3.56 -28.02 -2.90
N LEU A 257 4.43 -27.22 -3.52
CA LEU A 257 5.63 -27.73 -4.19
C LEU A 257 6.75 -27.97 -3.17
N ALA A 258 7.47 -29.08 -3.34
CA ALA A 258 8.66 -29.40 -2.54
C ALA A 258 9.82 -28.41 -2.82
N ALA A 259 10.86 -28.45 -1.97
CA ALA A 259 12.03 -27.58 -2.11
C ALA A 259 12.67 -27.66 -3.51
N ASP A 260 13.24 -26.53 -3.96
CA ASP A 260 13.61 -26.19 -5.36
C ASP A 260 14.39 -27.27 -6.15
N SER A 261 15.06 -28.23 -5.51
CA SER A 261 15.89 -29.25 -6.17
C SER A 261 15.14 -30.47 -6.72
N ALA A 262 13.86 -30.66 -6.38
CA ALA A 262 13.08 -31.83 -6.81
C ALA A 262 12.02 -31.53 -7.90
N VAL A 263 11.80 -30.26 -8.23
CA VAL A 263 10.69 -29.83 -9.09
C VAL A 263 11.04 -29.96 -10.57
N LYS A 264 10.24 -30.70 -11.33
CA LYS A 264 10.35 -30.81 -12.79
C LYS A 264 9.33 -29.89 -13.49
N TYR A 265 9.81 -29.03 -14.38
CA TYR A 265 8.98 -28.09 -15.13
C TYR A 265 8.41 -28.69 -16.41
N SER A 266 7.21 -28.28 -16.82
CA SER A 266 6.54 -28.78 -18.03
C SER A 266 7.14 -28.25 -19.33
N ALA A 267 7.92 -27.17 -19.25
CA ALA A 267 8.66 -26.55 -20.35
C ALA A 267 9.96 -25.89 -19.84
N LEU A 268 10.90 -25.65 -20.76
CA LEU A 268 12.15 -24.92 -20.54
C LEU A 268 11.98 -23.40 -20.65
N VAL A 269 10.88 -22.96 -21.24
CA VAL A 269 10.50 -21.55 -21.40
C VAL A 269 9.30 -21.27 -20.51
N GLY A 270 9.30 -20.12 -19.83
CA GLY A 270 8.27 -19.74 -18.89
C GLY A 270 7.12 -18.97 -19.54
N ILE A 271 6.03 -18.82 -18.79
CA ILE A 271 4.89 -17.98 -19.15
C ILE A 271 5.22 -16.52 -18.83
N PRO A 272 5.12 -15.60 -19.81
CA PRO A 272 5.34 -14.19 -19.57
C PRO A 272 4.35 -13.58 -18.56
N THR A 273 4.90 -12.81 -17.62
CA THR A 273 4.15 -12.07 -16.59
C THR A 273 4.53 -10.59 -16.64
N GLY A 274 3.55 -9.70 -16.44
CA GLY A 274 3.70 -8.25 -16.51
C GLY A 274 2.98 -7.52 -15.40
N ASN A 275 3.35 -6.24 -15.19
CA ASN A 275 2.84 -5.36 -14.13
C ASN A 275 3.29 -5.71 -12.69
N THR A 276 4.46 -6.33 -12.52
CA THR A 276 5.03 -6.63 -11.19
C THR A 276 5.55 -5.37 -10.49
N THR A 277 4.97 -5.00 -9.35
CA THR A 277 5.42 -3.85 -8.52
C THR A 277 6.65 -4.19 -7.68
N ILE A 278 7.24 -3.19 -7.01
CA ILE A 278 8.31 -3.40 -6.03
C ILE A 278 7.75 -4.17 -4.83
N GLY A 279 8.50 -5.15 -4.32
CA GLY A 279 8.11 -6.01 -3.20
C GLY A 279 7.80 -7.44 -3.63
N ASN A 280 7.17 -8.19 -2.73
CA ASN A 280 6.65 -9.53 -3.01
C ASN A 280 5.22 -9.41 -3.52
N SER A 281 4.88 -10.19 -4.52
CA SER A 281 3.58 -10.18 -5.17
C SER A 281 3.10 -11.61 -5.36
N THR A 282 1.85 -11.85 -5.03
CA THR A 282 1.23 -13.18 -5.10
C THR A 282 -0.03 -13.10 -5.94
N PHE A 283 -0.16 -13.98 -6.92
CA PHE A 283 -1.30 -14.02 -7.83
C PHE A 283 -1.47 -15.43 -8.42
N ASN A 284 -2.67 -15.74 -8.91
CA ASN A 284 -2.95 -17.03 -9.55
C ASN A 284 -2.88 -16.91 -11.06
N ILE A 285 -2.32 -17.90 -11.74
CA ILE A 285 -2.33 -18.01 -13.20
C ILE A 285 -3.01 -19.32 -13.60
N GLU A 286 -3.73 -19.28 -14.70
CA GLU A 286 -4.23 -20.48 -15.35
C GLU A 286 -3.35 -20.81 -16.55
N SER A 287 -2.98 -22.08 -16.68
CA SER A 287 -2.14 -22.51 -17.77
C SER A 287 -2.43 -23.96 -18.16
N THR A 288 -1.88 -24.33 -19.31
CA THR A 288 -2.00 -25.68 -19.85
C THR A 288 -0.67 -26.14 -20.43
N TYR A 289 -0.46 -27.46 -20.41
CA TYR A 289 0.71 -28.08 -21.01
C TYR A 289 0.36 -29.49 -21.48
N ILE A 290 1.16 -30.00 -22.41
CA ILE A 290 1.10 -31.39 -22.87
C ILE A 290 1.89 -32.25 -21.89
N ASP A 291 1.27 -33.32 -21.41
CA ASP A 291 1.92 -34.40 -20.67
C ASP A 291 1.84 -35.67 -21.50
N LEU A 292 2.99 -36.23 -21.82
CA LEU A 292 3.10 -37.47 -22.56
C LEU A 292 3.29 -38.64 -21.60
N VAL A 293 2.63 -39.74 -21.90
CA VAL A 293 2.86 -41.04 -21.25
C VAL A 293 3.28 -42.02 -22.32
N CYS A 294 4.60 -42.24 -22.45
CA CYS A 294 5.17 -43.09 -23.49
C CYS A 294 5.21 -44.56 -23.09
N GLU A 295 5.07 -45.44 -24.08
CA GLU A 295 5.24 -46.88 -23.97
C GLU A 295 6.70 -47.30 -24.20
N ALA A 296 7.06 -48.50 -23.76
CA ALA A 296 8.40 -49.05 -23.95
C ALA A 296 8.81 -49.08 -25.42
N PHE A 297 10.09 -48.78 -25.69
CA PHE A 297 10.62 -48.72 -27.04
C PHE A 297 10.61 -50.09 -27.73
N LYS A 298 10.12 -50.12 -28.96
CA LYS A 298 10.21 -51.25 -29.89
C LYS A 298 11.40 -51.04 -30.82
N LYS A 299 12.20 -52.09 -31.03
CA LYS A 299 13.30 -52.10 -32.00
C LYS A 299 12.84 -52.76 -33.29
N GLU A 300 13.02 -52.09 -34.43
CA GLU A 300 12.83 -52.69 -35.76
C GLU A 300 14.14 -52.63 -36.55
N ALA A 301 14.50 -53.78 -37.14
CA ALA A 301 15.73 -53.91 -37.92
C ALA A 301 15.52 -53.42 -39.35
N VAL A 302 16.40 -52.53 -39.83
CA VAL A 302 16.39 -52.05 -41.21
C VAL A 302 17.17 -53.05 -42.08
N SER A 303 16.47 -53.81 -42.93
CA SER A 303 17.12 -54.71 -43.90
C SER A 303 17.77 -53.92 -45.04
N SER A 304 19.09 -54.01 -45.17
CA SER A 304 19.90 -53.31 -46.17
C SER A 304 19.84 -53.99 -47.54
N GLU A 305 18.75 -53.79 -48.29
CA GLU A 305 18.80 -53.96 -49.75
C GLU A 305 18.77 -52.57 -50.40
N THR A 306 19.97 -52.12 -50.80
CA THR A 306 20.28 -50.82 -51.44
C THR A 306 20.12 -49.56 -50.58
N THR A 307 21.18 -48.75 -50.57
CA THR A 307 21.36 -47.43 -49.91
C THR A 307 20.31 -46.37 -50.26
N GLN A 308 19.31 -46.68 -51.10
CA GLN A 308 18.28 -45.74 -51.52
C GLN A 308 16.94 -45.92 -50.78
N ASN A 309 16.74 -46.97 -49.97
CA ASN A 309 15.44 -47.24 -49.32
C ASN A 309 15.55 -47.60 -47.82
N ILE A 310 16.26 -46.79 -47.03
CA ILE A 310 16.29 -46.88 -45.55
C ILE A 310 14.89 -46.59 -44.94
N SER A 311 13.95 -46.05 -45.72
CA SER A 311 12.57 -45.70 -45.31
C SER A 311 11.67 -46.89 -44.96
N ARG A 312 12.06 -48.14 -45.24
CA ARG A 312 11.17 -49.32 -45.07
C ARG A 312 10.98 -49.82 -43.64
N SER A 313 11.80 -49.38 -42.68
CA SER A 313 11.73 -49.83 -41.27
C SER A 313 11.07 -48.81 -40.33
N GLU A 314 10.57 -47.70 -40.86
CA GLU A 314 9.77 -46.75 -40.10
C GLU A 314 8.31 -46.92 -40.49
N VAL A 315 7.42 -46.70 -39.53
CA VAL A 315 6.00 -46.53 -39.86
C VAL A 315 5.86 -45.34 -40.81
N PRO A 316 5.30 -45.54 -42.02
CA PRO A 316 5.20 -44.47 -43.00
C PRO A 316 4.30 -43.34 -42.46
N LEU A 317 4.83 -42.12 -42.48
CA LEU A 317 4.10 -40.92 -42.08
C LEU A 317 3.40 -40.33 -43.30
N THR A 318 2.08 -40.18 -43.22
CA THR A 318 1.30 -39.52 -44.27
C THR A 318 1.37 -38.01 -44.07
N THR A 319 1.72 -37.26 -45.11
CA THR A 319 1.71 -35.80 -45.05
C THR A 319 0.28 -35.27 -44.91
N LEU A 320 0.08 -34.34 -43.99
CA LEU A 320 -1.21 -33.68 -43.80
C LEU A 320 -1.48 -32.74 -45.00
N ALA A 321 -2.32 -33.18 -45.94
CA ALA A 321 -2.77 -32.33 -47.04
C ALA A 321 -3.82 -31.33 -46.54
N ALA A 322 -3.59 -30.05 -46.80
CA ALA A 322 -4.54 -28.97 -46.51
C ALA A 322 -5.89 -29.23 -47.22
N GLY A 323 -6.99 -29.24 -46.46
CA GLY A 323 -8.34 -29.44 -47.00
C GLY A 323 -8.81 -30.89 -47.14
N SER A 324 -8.08 -31.88 -46.64
CA SER A 324 -8.55 -33.27 -46.60
C SER A 324 -9.79 -33.42 -45.71
N LYS A 325 -10.90 -33.92 -46.28
CA LYS A 325 -12.22 -34.01 -45.61
C LYS A 325 -12.34 -35.16 -44.61
N SER A 326 -11.47 -36.16 -44.68
CA SER A 326 -11.46 -37.30 -43.77
C SER A 326 -10.05 -37.85 -43.62
N LEU A 327 -9.52 -37.82 -42.40
CA LEU A 327 -8.29 -38.50 -42.04
C LEU A 327 -8.65 -39.95 -41.66
N ALA A 328 -7.92 -40.92 -42.17
CA ALA A 328 -8.16 -42.33 -41.89
C ALA A 328 -7.74 -42.64 -40.44
N ASN A 329 -8.64 -43.27 -39.69
CA ASN A 329 -8.33 -43.73 -38.33
C ASN A 329 -7.22 -44.78 -38.37
N ALA A 330 -6.31 -44.74 -37.38
CA ALA A 330 -5.14 -45.62 -37.26
C ALA A 330 -4.04 -45.43 -38.34
N THR A 331 -4.10 -44.36 -39.12
CA THR A 331 -2.98 -43.90 -39.95
C THR A 331 -2.16 -42.86 -39.19
N TRP A 332 -0.84 -42.96 -39.28
CA TRP A 332 0.06 -41.97 -38.69
C TRP A 332 0.31 -40.83 -39.67
N TYR A 333 0.09 -39.61 -39.21
CA TYR A 333 0.32 -38.40 -39.99
C TYR A 333 1.49 -37.62 -39.43
N GLY A 334 2.37 -37.11 -40.29
CA GLY A 334 3.57 -36.40 -39.90
C GLY A 334 4.43 -36.03 -41.12
N SER A 335 5.56 -35.36 -40.88
CA SER A 335 6.58 -35.11 -41.88
C SER A 335 7.69 -36.13 -41.73
N GLN A 336 8.02 -36.83 -42.80
CA GLN A 336 9.18 -37.71 -42.84
C GLN A 336 10.38 -36.94 -43.39
N HIS A 337 11.38 -36.72 -42.55
CA HIS A 337 12.63 -36.09 -42.99
C HIS A 337 13.50 -37.12 -43.72
N ASN A 338 13.99 -36.76 -44.92
CA ASN A 338 14.79 -37.66 -45.77
C ASN A 338 16.25 -37.65 -45.30
N THR A 339 17.05 -38.65 -45.65
CA THR A 339 18.43 -38.80 -45.15
C THR A 339 19.45 -38.27 -46.13
N THR A 340 19.62 -36.94 -46.19
CA THR A 340 20.93 -36.40 -46.56
C THR A 340 21.69 -36.04 -45.28
N ALA A 341 23.03 -35.95 -45.34
CA ALA A 341 23.92 -35.90 -44.15
C ALA A 341 23.72 -34.69 -43.19
N THR A 342 22.74 -33.84 -43.46
CA THR A 342 22.36 -32.63 -42.72
C THR A 342 20.98 -32.71 -42.08
N ASP A 343 20.24 -33.82 -42.25
CA ASP A 343 18.85 -33.98 -41.80
C ASP A 343 18.75 -34.65 -40.41
N SER A 344 17.65 -34.38 -39.69
CA SER A 344 17.37 -34.91 -38.35
C SER A 344 17.11 -36.42 -38.34
N PHE A 345 17.64 -37.14 -37.34
CA PHE A 345 17.53 -38.60 -37.25
C PHE A 345 16.26 -39.11 -36.55
N TRP A 346 15.26 -38.26 -36.34
CA TRP A 346 13.99 -38.62 -35.69
C TRP A 346 12.80 -37.86 -36.29
N ASN A 347 11.62 -38.44 -36.15
CA ASN A 347 10.36 -37.92 -36.65
C ASN A 347 9.24 -38.12 -35.63
N LEU A 348 8.13 -37.38 -35.84
CA LEU A 348 6.92 -37.48 -35.03
C LEU A 348 5.71 -37.80 -35.92
N GLY A 349 4.84 -38.69 -35.45
CA GLY A 349 3.55 -38.98 -36.07
C GLY A 349 2.40 -38.83 -35.08
N LEU A 350 1.23 -38.39 -35.54
CA LEU A 350 -0.01 -38.37 -34.74
C LEU A 350 -1.09 -39.17 -35.46
N ASN A 351 -1.92 -39.87 -34.70
CA ASN A 351 -2.93 -40.78 -35.25
C ASN A 351 -4.36 -40.20 -35.30
N ARG A 352 -4.62 -39.06 -34.66
CA ARG A 352 -5.97 -38.50 -34.48
C ARG A 352 -5.93 -36.97 -34.48
N PHE A 353 -6.86 -36.36 -35.22
CA PHE A 353 -6.99 -34.91 -35.33
C PHE A 353 -8.45 -34.47 -35.19
N VAL A 354 -8.64 -33.17 -34.95
CA VAL A 354 -9.95 -32.54 -35.03
C VAL A 354 -10.48 -32.57 -36.46
N GLY A 355 -11.80 -32.77 -36.60
CA GLY A 355 -12.45 -32.87 -37.91
C GLY A 355 -12.26 -31.60 -38.75
N SER A 356 -12.32 -31.75 -40.08
CA SER A 356 -12.11 -30.64 -41.02
C SER A 356 -13.11 -29.49 -40.87
N SER A 357 -14.27 -29.72 -40.27
CA SER A 357 -15.25 -28.67 -39.93
C SER A 357 -14.75 -27.67 -38.89
N TRP A 358 -13.75 -28.06 -38.08
CA TRP A 358 -13.10 -27.19 -37.09
C TRP A 358 -11.93 -26.40 -37.67
N GLN A 359 -11.49 -26.73 -38.89
CA GLN A 359 -10.53 -25.96 -39.69
C GLN A 359 -11.28 -24.75 -40.28
N GLY A 360 -11.38 -23.68 -39.50
CA GLY A 360 -12.26 -22.56 -39.84
C GLY A 360 -11.76 -21.68 -40.99
N THR A 361 -12.68 -20.94 -41.61
CA THR A 361 -12.46 -19.70 -42.35
C THR A 361 -13.06 -18.57 -41.51
N MET A 362 -12.28 -18.00 -40.59
CA MET A 362 -12.72 -16.90 -39.71
C MET A 362 -11.73 -15.73 -39.73
N THR A 363 -12.24 -14.55 -39.35
CA THR A 363 -11.60 -13.23 -39.43
C THR A 363 -10.40 -13.01 -38.51
N ASN A 364 -10.19 -13.85 -37.48
CA ASN A 364 -9.15 -13.64 -36.46
C ASN A 364 -8.13 -14.79 -36.45
N ALA A 365 -6.95 -14.57 -37.03
CA ALA A 365 -5.90 -15.59 -37.18
C ALA A 365 -5.33 -16.14 -35.84
N TYR A 366 -5.49 -15.43 -34.73
CA TYR A 366 -4.77 -15.75 -33.48
C TYR A 366 -5.47 -16.74 -32.54
N THR A 367 -6.80 -16.85 -32.61
CA THR A 367 -7.62 -17.80 -31.81
C THR A 367 -8.23 -18.91 -32.67
N MET A 368 -7.89 -18.92 -33.96
CA MET A 368 -8.45 -19.83 -34.97
C MET A 368 -8.26 -21.31 -34.61
N ASN A 369 -7.14 -21.66 -33.99
CA ASN A 369 -6.79 -23.03 -33.60
C ASN A 369 -6.80 -23.20 -32.06
N ALA A 370 -7.42 -22.26 -31.34
CA ALA A 370 -7.39 -22.26 -29.88
C ALA A 370 -8.26 -23.38 -29.33
N LEU A 371 -7.76 -24.00 -28.27
CA LEU A 371 -8.47 -25.04 -27.56
C LEU A 371 -9.77 -24.49 -26.95
N SER A 372 -9.79 -23.23 -26.51
CA SER A 372 -10.96 -22.54 -25.94
C SER A 372 -12.24 -22.64 -26.78
N ARG A 373 -12.14 -22.86 -28.11
CA ARG A 373 -13.29 -23.06 -29.00
C ARG A 373 -14.17 -24.26 -28.63
N PHE A 374 -13.61 -25.25 -27.94
CA PHE A 374 -14.31 -26.47 -27.55
C PHE A 374 -14.98 -26.37 -26.17
N ILE A 375 -14.82 -25.26 -25.44
CA ILE A 375 -15.30 -25.10 -24.05
C ILE A 375 -16.83 -25.23 -23.93
N ASN A 376 -17.59 -24.70 -24.90
CA ASN A 376 -19.06 -24.69 -24.86
C ASN A 376 -19.70 -25.83 -25.67
N GLU A 377 -18.88 -26.68 -26.28
CA GLU A 377 -19.34 -27.74 -27.15
C GLU A 377 -19.64 -29.00 -26.34
N THR A 378 -20.85 -29.53 -26.50
CA THR A 378 -21.31 -30.72 -25.79
C THR A 378 -21.31 -31.93 -26.72
N GLY A 379 -20.99 -33.12 -26.19
CA GLY A 379 -20.92 -34.34 -26.99
C GLY A 379 -19.63 -34.53 -27.80
N ILE A 380 -18.53 -33.85 -27.45
CA ILE A 380 -17.22 -34.11 -28.05
C ILE A 380 -16.73 -35.50 -27.61
N GLU A 381 -16.68 -36.45 -28.55
CA GLU A 381 -15.99 -37.72 -28.34
C GLU A 381 -14.48 -37.52 -28.53
N ALA A 382 -13.78 -37.11 -27.45
CA ALA A 382 -12.32 -37.02 -27.41
C ALA A 382 -11.72 -38.37 -27.01
N GLY A 383 -11.59 -39.28 -27.98
CA GLY A 383 -10.84 -40.52 -27.77
C GLY A 383 -9.32 -40.24 -27.65
N PRO A 384 -8.54 -41.22 -27.16
CA PRO A 384 -7.13 -41.02 -26.84
C PRO A 384 -6.32 -40.69 -28.10
N THR A 385 -5.62 -39.57 -28.07
CA THR A 385 -4.65 -39.19 -29.11
C THR A 385 -3.31 -39.84 -28.80
N ARG A 386 -2.70 -40.50 -29.79
CA ARG A 386 -1.37 -41.10 -29.67
C ARG A 386 -0.37 -40.37 -30.55
N LEU A 387 0.81 -40.14 -30.00
CA LEU A 387 1.99 -39.60 -30.66
C LEU A 387 3.02 -40.72 -30.85
N LEU A 388 3.48 -40.93 -32.07
CA LEU A 388 4.55 -41.86 -32.40
C LEU A 388 5.86 -41.09 -32.48
N PHE A 389 6.82 -41.48 -31.64
CA PHE A 389 8.21 -41.04 -31.75
C PHE A 389 9.02 -42.13 -32.45
N GLN A 390 9.84 -41.74 -33.43
CA GLN A 390 10.74 -42.66 -34.12
C GLN A 390 12.11 -42.03 -34.24
N ALA A 391 13.16 -42.77 -33.87
CA ALA A 391 14.55 -42.36 -34.03
C ALA A 391 15.35 -43.45 -34.73
N ARG A 392 16.23 -43.05 -35.66
CA ARG A 392 17.12 -43.95 -36.39
C ARG A 392 18.47 -44.08 -35.69
N ARG A 393 19.02 -45.28 -35.71
CA ARG A 393 20.37 -45.61 -35.26
C ARG A 393 21.16 -46.31 -36.35
N ASN A 394 22.27 -45.69 -36.73
CA ASN A 394 23.24 -46.28 -37.65
C ASN A 394 24.28 -47.05 -36.83
N GLN A 395 24.36 -48.37 -36.99
CA GLN A 395 25.41 -49.16 -36.37
C GLN A 395 26.64 -49.22 -37.31
N THR A 396 27.78 -48.71 -36.85
CA THR A 396 29.07 -48.84 -37.53
C THR A 396 29.77 -50.12 -37.09
N GLY A 397 29.73 -51.15 -37.93
CA GLY A 397 30.48 -52.39 -37.74
C GLY A 397 30.37 -53.34 -38.92
N SER A 398 31.47 -53.51 -39.67
CA SER A 398 31.68 -54.49 -40.76
C SER A 398 30.79 -54.34 -42.01
N GLN A 399 31.30 -53.60 -43.01
CA GLN A 399 30.98 -53.58 -44.46
C GLN A 399 29.51 -53.51 -44.92
N THR A 400 28.53 -53.49 -44.00
CA THR A 400 27.10 -53.28 -44.24
C THR A 400 26.57 -52.37 -43.13
N LEU A 401 26.10 -51.18 -43.48
CA LEU A 401 25.34 -50.33 -42.55
C LEU A 401 24.03 -51.07 -42.24
N LYS A 402 23.93 -51.70 -41.07
CA LYS A 402 22.65 -52.14 -40.51
C LYS A 402 22.06 -50.96 -39.73
N GLY A 403 20.93 -50.46 -40.20
CA GLY A 403 20.15 -49.47 -39.47
C GLY A 403 19.20 -50.16 -38.48
N GLU A 404 18.92 -49.50 -37.37
CA GLU A 404 17.84 -49.87 -36.46
C GLU A 404 16.94 -48.64 -36.27
N SER A 405 15.62 -48.85 -36.20
CA SER A 405 14.67 -47.80 -35.80
C SER A 405 14.14 -48.11 -34.39
N HIS A 406 14.14 -47.08 -33.53
CA HIS A 406 13.58 -47.15 -32.19
C HIS A 406 12.29 -46.36 -32.16
N GLN A 407 11.20 -47.02 -31.77
CA GLN A 407 9.87 -46.46 -31.85
C GLN A 407 9.18 -46.51 -30.48
N SER A 408 8.50 -45.43 -30.10
CA SER A 408 7.69 -45.37 -28.88
C SER A 408 6.37 -44.66 -29.18
N GLU A 409 5.27 -45.26 -28.73
CA GLU A 409 3.94 -44.65 -28.78
C GLU A 409 3.67 -43.97 -27.45
N CYS A 410 3.23 -42.71 -27.49
CA CYS A 410 2.91 -41.92 -26.31
C CYS A 410 1.45 -41.49 -26.33
N GLN A 411 0.74 -41.69 -25.22
CA GLN A 411 -0.55 -41.06 -25.02
C GLN A 411 -0.34 -39.55 -24.80
N VAL A 412 -1.12 -38.73 -25.49
CA VAL A 412 -1.07 -37.27 -25.39
C VAL A 412 -2.19 -36.80 -24.47
N LEU A 413 -1.83 -36.17 -23.34
CA LEU A 413 -2.77 -35.57 -22.41
C LEU A 413 -2.54 -34.05 -22.34
N GLN A 414 -3.60 -33.28 -22.49
CA GLN A 414 -3.60 -31.84 -22.26
C GLN A 414 -4.02 -31.57 -20.81
N LYS A 415 -3.07 -31.18 -19.96
CA LYS A 415 -3.34 -30.88 -18.54
C LYS A 415 -3.68 -29.40 -18.37
N TYR A 416 -4.65 -29.11 -17.52
CA TYR A 416 -5.08 -27.75 -17.17
C TYR A 416 -4.83 -27.51 -15.69
N VAL A 417 -4.02 -26.50 -15.37
CA VAL A 417 -3.59 -26.24 -14.00
C VAL A 417 -3.82 -24.78 -13.62
N GLU A 418 -4.20 -24.58 -12.37
CA GLU A 418 -4.13 -23.29 -11.71
C GLU A 418 -2.89 -23.28 -10.83
N SER A 419 -2.02 -22.29 -11.03
CA SER A 419 -0.75 -22.16 -10.33
C SER A 419 -0.74 -20.85 -9.54
N GLN A 420 -0.42 -20.91 -8.25
CA GLN A 420 -0.16 -19.71 -7.49
C GLN A 420 1.31 -19.32 -7.61
N VAL A 421 1.55 -18.11 -8.09
CA VAL A 421 2.87 -17.56 -8.35
C VAL A 421 3.21 -16.53 -7.28
N GLU A 422 4.42 -16.63 -6.75
CA GLU A 422 5.05 -15.60 -5.93
C GLU A 422 6.19 -14.98 -6.73
N CYS A 423 6.15 -13.66 -6.93
CA CYS A 423 7.23 -12.90 -7.54
C CYS A 423 7.83 -11.92 -6.53
N SER A 424 9.15 -11.85 -6.46
CA SER A 424 9.89 -10.85 -5.69
C SER A 424 10.63 -9.89 -6.61
N ARG A 425 10.42 -8.59 -6.43
CA ARG A 425 11.11 -7.53 -7.16
C ARG A 425 11.74 -6.52 -6.19
N PRO A 426 13.08 -6.51 -6.04
CA PRO A 426 13.74 -5.61 -5.08
C PRO A 426 13.76 -4.15 -5.53
N THR A 427 13.93 -3.88 -6.83
CA THR A 427 13.97 -2.53 -7.41
C THR A 427 13.30 -2.51 -8.78
N LEU A 428 12.87 -1.34 -9.26
CA LEU A 428 12.30 -1.19 -10.61
C LEU A 428 13.32 -1.53 -11.72
N SER A 429 14.62 -1.32 -11.50
CA SER A 429 15.64 -1.62 -12.50
C SER A 429 15.99 -3.11 -12.60
N ARG A 430 15.61 -3.93 -11.61
CA ARG A 430 15.89 -5.36 -11.60
C ARG A 430 14.65 -6.15 -12.05
N ARG A 431 14.89 -7.21 -12.83
CA ARG A 431 13.82 -8.12 -13.27
C ARG A 431 13.20 -8.83 -12.05
N PRO A 432 11.87 -9.04 -12.03
CA PRO A 432 11.22 -9.81 -10.99
C PRO A 432 11.65 -11.28 -11.11
N SER A 433 11.94 -11.92 -9.97
CA SER A 433 12.10 -13.38 -9.91
C SER A 433 10.79 -13.98 -9.45
N CYS A 434 10.22 -14.88 -10.25
CA CYS A 434 8.90 -15.46 -10.06
C CYS A 434 9.01 -16.98 -9.94
N ARG A 435 8.25 -17.58 -9.02
CA ARG A 435 8.15 -19.03 -8.88
C ARG A 435 6.72 -19.46 -8.55
N VAL A 436 6.39 -20.68 -8.93
CA VAL A 436 5.15 -21.32 -8.49
C VAL A 436 5.36 -21.88 -7.08
N VAL A 437 4.42 -21.62 -6.17
CA VAL A 437 4.49 -22.06 -4.77
C VAL A 437 3.58 -23.26 -4.51
N ARG A 438 2.41 -23.26 -5.16
CA ARG A 438 1.41 -24.32 -5.08
C ARG A 438 0.63 -24.42 -6.38
N GLN A 439 0.13 -25.62 -6.68
CA GLN A 439 -0.67 -25.89 -7.88
C GLN A 439 -1.93 -26.67 -7.55
N ARG A 440 -2.91 -26.64 -8.44
CA ARG A 440 -4.07 -27.54 -8.45
C ARG A 440 -4.57 -27.78 -9.87
N PRO A 441 -5.35 -28.84 -10.12
CA PRO A 441 -6.15 -28.92 -11.33
C PRO A 441 -7.02 -27.65 -11.49
N SER A 442 -7.09 -27.08 -12.70
CA SER A 442 -7.93 -25.90 -12.92
C SER A 442 -9.41 -26.21 -12.64
N LYS A 443 -10.12 -25.23 -12.08
CA LYS A 443 -11.57 -25.32 -11.80
C LYS A 443 -12.43 -24.70 -12.91
N HIS A 444 -11.81 -24.00 -13.87
CA HIS A 444 -12.51 -23.37 -15.00
C HIS A 444 -12.74 -24.36 -16.14
N ASN A 445 -13.79 -24.14 -16.95
CA ASN A 445 -14.38 -25.10 -17.89
C ASN A 445 -13.34 -25.99 -18.59
N LEU A 446 -13.29 -27.25 -18.13
CA LEU A 446 -12.31 -28.22 -18.53
C LEU A 446 -12.70 -28.82 -19.88
N MET A 447 -11.84 -28.59 -20.87
CA MET A 447 -11.89 -29.39 -22.08
C MET A 447 -11.40 -30.82 -21.77
N PRO A 448 -11.82 -31.83 -22.55
CA PRO A 448 -11.34 -33.19 -22.35
C PRO A 448 -9.80 -33.26 -22.43
N GLU A 449 -9.15 -33.88 -21.44
CA GLU A 449 -7.68 -34.01 -21.43
C GLU A 449 -7.13 -34.78 -22.64
N ASN A 450 -7.95 -35.63 -23.28
CA ASN A 450 -7.57 -36.38 -24.48
C ASN A 450 -7.50 -35.51 -25.75
N LEU A 451 -7.98 -34.27 -25.70
CA LEU A 451 -7.93 -33.30 -26.77
C LEU A 451 -6.79 -32.32 -26.53
N SER A 452 -5.73 -32.42 -27.34
CA SER A 452 -4.55 -31.57 -27.24
C SER A 452 -4.49 -30.55 -28.37
N VAL A 453 -3.71 -29.50 -28.17
CA VAL A 453 -3.34 -28.53 -29.21
C VAL A 453 -2.69 -29.21 -30.42
N LEU A 454 -2.01 -30.36 -30.21
CA LEU A 454 -1.45 -31.19 -31.28
C LEU A 454 -2.52 -31.85 -32.15
N SER A 455 -3.75 -32.03 -31.67
CA SER A 455 -4.84 -32.57 -32.48
C SER A 455 -5.29 -31.59 -33.57
N THR A 456 -4.75 -30.36 -33.61
CA THR A 456 -4.97 -29.39 -34.70
C THR A 456 -3.98 -29.64 -35.85
N PRO A 457 -4.45 -29.95 -37.08
CA PRO A 457 -3.58 -30.26 -38.22
C PRO A 457 -2.56 -29.17 -38.55
N ASN A 458 -2.96 -27.89 -38.51
CA ASN A 458 -2.04 -26.77 -38.80
C ASN A 458 -0.89 -26.70 -37.79
N ILE A 459 -1.19 -26.93 -36.50
CA ILE A 459 -0.20 -26.88 -35.44
C ILE A 459 0.72 -28.08 -35.54
N PHE A 460 0.17 -29.28 -35.66
CA PHE A 460 0.97 -30.49 -35.75
C PHE A 460 1.86 -30.52 -36.98
N THR A 461 1.35 -30.05 -38.13
CA THR A 461 2.16 -29.92 -39.36
C THR A 461 3.39 -29.06 -39.09
N ARG A 462 3.23 -27.95 -38.38
CA ARG A 462 4.35 -27.08 -38.00
C ARG A 462 5.32 -27.76 -37.04
N VAL A 463 4.80 -28.44 -36.03
CA VAL A 463 5.61 -29.18 -35.04
C VAL A 463 6.45 -30.24 -35.74
N THR A 464 5.86 -31.08 -36.60
CA THR A 464 6.59 -32.18 -37.24
C THR A 464 7.59 -31.72 -38.30
N THR A 465 7.38 -30.57 -38.97
CA THR A 465 8.32 -30.05 -39.97
C THR A 465 9.48 -29.30 -39.31
N ASP A 466 9.17 -28.42 -38.37
CA ASP A 466 10.14 -27.47 -37.86
C ASP A 466 10.94 -28.04 -36.69
N LEU A 467 10.28 -28.68 -35.71
CA LEU A 467 10.91 -29.06 -34.45
C LEU A 467 12.16 -29.95 -34.64
N PRO A 468 12.12 -31.01 -35.46
CA PRO A 468 13.32 -31.81 -35.74
C PRO A 468 14.43 -31.03 -36.44
N SER A 469 14.10 -29.97 -37.19
CA SER A 469 15.02 -29.15 -38.00
C SER A 469 15.32 -27.75 -37.43
N LEU A 470 14.96 -27.50 -36.15
CA LEU A 470 15.11 -26.18 -35.52
C LEU A 470 16.57 -25.75 -35.30
N LEU A 471 17.49 -26.70 -35.17
CA LEU A 471 18.88 -26.47 -34.78
C LEU A 471 19.77 -26.48 -36.02
N ILE A 472 20.75 -25.56 -36.07
CA ILE A 472 21.52 -25.17 -37.26
C ILE A 472 22.30 -26.37 -37.86
N GLU A 473 22.12 -26.56 -39.17
CA GLU A 473 22.86 -27.27 -40.26
C GLU A 473 23.99 -28.29 -40.00
N SER A 474 24.24 -28.78 -38.79
CA SER A 474 25.33 -29.76 -38.60
C SER A 474 25.03 -30.90 -37.64
N TYR A 475 24.27 -30.71 -36.55
CA TYR A 475 23.97 -31.80 -35.61
C TYR A 475 22.67 -31.59 -34.81
N ASP A 476 21.93 -32.67 -34.58
CA ASP A 476 20.71 -32.68 -33.76
C ASP A 476 21.05 -32.74 -32.26
N GLN A 477 20.58 -31.74 -31.52
CA GLN A 477 20.85 -31.60 -30.08
C GLN A 477 19.61 -31.85 -29.21
N ILE A 478 18.45 -32.08 -29.83
CA ILE A 478 17.24 -32.50 -29.12
C ILE A 478 17.38 -33.98 -28.76
N LEU A 479 17.88 -34.80 -29.67
CA LEU A 479 18.01 -36.25 -29.46
C LEU A 479 18.90 -36.63 -28.26
N PRO A 480 20.08 -36.01 -28.03
CA PRO A 480 20.87 -36.23 -26.83
C PRO A 480 20.15 -35.79 -25.54
N TYR A 481 19.42 -34.68 -25.58
CA TYR A 481 18.64 -34.20 -24.42
C TYR A 481 17.52 -35.16 -24.03
N LEU A 482 16.84 -35.75 -25.03
CA LEU A 482 15.81 -36.78 -24.82
C LEU A 482 16.41 -38.07 -24.23
N TYR A 483 17.65 -38.40 -24.57
CA TYR A 483 18.34 -39.57 -24.03
C TYR A 483 18.82 -39.35 -22.61
N ASN A 484 19.51 -38.24 -22.35
CA ASN A 484 20.01 -37.90 -21.03
C ASN A 484 20.03 -36.39 -20.78
N GLN A 485 19.18 -35.94 -19.85
CA GLN A 485 19.05 -34.53 -19.47
C GLN A 485 20.27 -33.99 -18.70
N SER A 486 21.10 -34.85 -18.09
CA SER A 486 22.26 -34.43 -17.26
C SER A 486 23.54 -34.20 -18.06
N VAL A 487 23.57 -34.56 -19.35
CA VAL A 487 24.74 -34.30 -20.20
C VAL A 487 24.72 -32.81 -20.52
N SER A 488 25.65 -32.06 -19.92
CA SER A 488 25.90 -30.68 -20.30
C SER A 488 26.18 -30.68 -21.81
N ALA A 489 25.52 -29.80 -22.55
CA ALA A 489 25.53 -29.80 -24.00
C ALA A 489 26.91 -29.48 -24.64
N LYS A 490 27.97 -29.45 -23.82
CA LYS A 490 29.39 -29.40 -24.17
C LYS A 490 29.98 -30.76 -24.56
N ASP A 491 29.38 -31.89 -24.18
CA ASP A 491 29.92 -33.25 -24.46
C ASP A 491 29.33 -33.92 -25.71
N SER A 492 28.48 -33.24 -26.47
CA SER A 492 27.76 -33.81 -27.63
C SER A 492 28.60 -33.85 -28.91
N LEU A 493 29.69 -34.63 -28.88
CA LEU A 493 30.45 -35.06 -30.07
C LEU A 493 30.21 -36.54 -30.40
N VAL A 494 29.20 -37.18 -29.80
CA VAL A 494 28.99 -38.62 -29.91
C VAL A 494 28.03 -38.96 -31.05
N THR A 495 28.62 -39.27 -32.21
CA THR A 495 28.07 -40.30 -33.11
C THR A 495 28.49 -41.67 -32.56
N PRO A 496 27.62 -42.70 -32.52
CA PRO A 496 26.26 -42.80 -33.10
C PRO A 496 25.11 -42.43 -32.14
N THR A 497 23.90 -42.20 -32.68
CA THR A 497 22.67 -41.93 -31.92
C THR A 497 22.45 -42.97 -30.81
N PRO A 498 22.09 -42.57 -29.59
CA PRO A 498 22.13 -43.45 -28.42
C PRO A 498 21.01 -44.51 -28.42
N ASP A 499 21.20 -45.61 -27.70
CA ASP A 499 20.21 -46.70 -27.64
C ASP A 499 19.06 -46.32 -26.69
N PHE A 500 17.97 -45.81 -27.26
CA PHE A 500 16.76 -45.41 -26.53
C PHE A 500 16.11 -46.53 -25.68
N THR A 501 16.42 -47.81 -25.91
CA THR A 501 15.89 -48.88 -25.05
C THR A 501 16.50 -48.89 -23.64
N LEU A 502 17.60 -48.17 -23.43
CA LEU A 502 18.25 -48.03 -22.13
C LEU A 502 17.73 -46.81 -21.33
N VAL A 503 16.85 -45.99 -21.91
CA VAL A 503 16.37 -44.76 -21.29
C VAL A 503 15.27 -45.06 -20.28
N ASN A 504 15.29 -44.34 -19.15
CA ASN A 504 14.17 -44.35 -18.22
C ASN A 504 12.93 -43.72 -18.88
N LEU A 505 11.87 -44.52 -19.03
CA LEU A 505 10.66 -44.14 -19.77
C LEU A 505 9.95 -42.90 -19.21
N ASN A 506 9.92 -42.73 -17.88
CA ASN A 506 9.33 -41.56 -17.25
C ASN A 506 10.15 -40.30 -17.54
N ASN A 507 11.48 -40.39 -17.46
CA ASN A 507 12.36 -39.27 -17.81
C ASN A 507 12.24 -38.90 -19.29
N PHE A 508 12.19 -39.89 -20.19
CA PHE A 508 11.97 -39.67 -21.63
C PHE A 508 10.63 -38.98 -21.90
N SER A 509 9.55 -39.49 -21.30
CA SER A 509 8.20 -38.94 -21.46
C SER A 509 8.14 -37.47 -21.03
N LYS A 510 8.73 -37.14 -19.88
CA LYS A 510 8.83 -35.76 -19.39
C LYS A 510 9.76 -34.90 -20.25
N ALA A 511 10.88 -35.44 -20.74
CA ALA A 511 11.81 -34.73 -21.65
C ALA A 511 11.12 -34.35 -22.96
N LEU A 512 10.40 -35.29 -23.57
CA LEU A 512 9.70 -35.07 -24.82
C LEU A 512 8.54 -34.09 -24.64
N SER A 513 7.82 -34.18 -23.52
CA SER A 513 6.82 -33.18 -23.12
C SER A 513 7.43 -31.79 -22.98
N GLN A 514 8.56 -31.66 -22.29
CA GLN A 514 9.30 -30.40 -22.12
C GLN A 514 9.72 -29.80 -23.46
N VAL A 515 10.28 -30.61 -24.37
CA VAL A 515 10.69 -30.20 -25.72
C VAL A 515 9.50 -29.66 -26.52
N LEU A 516 8.38 -30.39 -26.54
CA LEU A 516 7.18 -29.99 -27.26
C LEU A 516 6.55 -28.72 -26.69
N ASN A 517 6.36 -28.65 -25.37
CA ASN A 517 5.76 -27.49 -24.71
C ASN A 517 6.63 -26.24 -24.89
N SER A 518 7.96 -26.38 -24.79
CA SER A 518 8.89 -25.26 -25.01
C SER A 518 8.79 -24.73 -26.44
N TYR A 519 8.74 -25.62 -27.43
CA TYR A 519 8.59 -25.21 -28.82
C TYR A 519 7.28 -24.47 -29.08
N LEU A 520 6.17 -25.03 -28.59
CA LEU A 520 4.84 -24.43 -28.75
C LEU A 520 4.77 -23.04 -28.09
N LEU A 521 5.24 -22.92 -26.84
CA LEU A 521 5.31 -21.63 -26.16
C LEU A 521 6.15 -20.61 -26.93
N VAL A 522 7.32 -21.02 -27.47
CA VAL A 522 8.19 -20.12 -28.24
C VAL A 522 7.53 -19.63 -29.53
N VAL A 523 6.87 -20.52 -30.27
CA VAL A 523 6.24 -20.15 -31.55
C VAL A 523 4.91 -19.40 -31.35
N GLN A 524 4.19 -19.66 -30.25
CA GLN A 524 2.93 -18.98 -29.95
C GLN A 524 3.15 -17.60 -29.31
N ALA A 525 4.05 -17.48 -28.33
CA ALA A 525 4.33 -16.22 -27.65
C ALA A 525 5.29 -15.32 -28.47
N ASN A 526 6.22 -15.90 -29.23
CA ASN A 526 7.16 -15.19 -30.09
C ASN A 526 7.86 -14.03 -29.34
N LEU A 527 7.63 -12.77 -29.73
CA LEU A 527 8.26 -11.61 -29.09
C LEU A 527 7.75 -11.33 -27.67
N ASP A 528 6.57 -11.85 -27.28
CA ASP A 528 6.04 -11.66 -25.92
C ASP A 528 6.87 -12.39 -24.84
N ILE A 529 7.76 -13.31 -25.23
CA ILE A 529 8.75 -13.94 -24.33
C ILE A 529 9.73 -12.90 -23.78
N TYR A 530 10.01 -11.85 -24.55
CA TYR A 530 10.97 -10.81 -24.19
C TYR A 530 10.27 -9.64 -23.51
N LYS A 531 10.24 -9.65 -22.17
CA LYS A 531 9.60 -8.61 -21.34
C LYS A 531 10.04 -7.17 -21.66
N ASP A 532 11.27 -6.98 -22.14
CA ASP A 532 11.89 -5.66 -22.39
C ASP A 532 11.74 -5.15 -23.84
N LEU A 533 11.37 -6.03 -24.80
CA LEU A 533 11.37 -5.70 -26.23
C LEU A 533 9.98 -5.36 -26.78
N ASN A 534 8.91 -5.81 -26.13
CA ASN A 534 7.56 -5.49 -26.54
C ASN A 534 7.04 -4.30 -25.74
N VAL A 535 6.53 -3.27 -26.44
CA VAL A 535 5.70 -2.21 -25.82
C VAL A 535 4.69 -2.92 -24.95
N ALA A 536 4.78 -2.67 -23.65
CA ALA A 536 4.01 -3.30 -22.61
C ALA A 536 2.57 -3.52 -23.09
N ALA A 537 2.19 -4.76 -23.41
CA ALA A 537 0.81 -5.10 -23.72
C ALA A 537 -0.14 -4.76 -22.53
N TRP A 538 0.44 -4.44 -21.37
CA TRP A 538 -0.19 -3.92 -20.17
C TRP A 538 -0.28 -2.39 -20.06
N GLU A 539 0.47 -1.60 -20.84
CA GLU A 539 0.33 -0.13 -20.99
C GLU A 539 -0.67 0.26 -22.09
N LEU A 540 -1.07 -0.72 -22.89
CA LEU A 540 -1.99 -0.54 -23.99
C LEU A 540 -3.41 -0.18 -23.48
N GLU A 541 -3.73 1.11 -23.57
CA GLU A 541 -5.08 1.65 -23.35
C GLU A 541 -6.05 1.16 -24.45
N ASP A 542 -7.32 0.97 -24.09
CA ASP A 542 -8.39 0.36 -24.90
C ASP A 542 -8.84 1.23 -26.09
N LYS A 543 -7.91 1.65 -26.94
CA LYS A 543 -8.13 2.66 -27.99
C LYS A 543 -8.12 2.10 -29.42
N ASP A 544 -7.64 0.87 -29.66
CA ASP A 544 -7.50 0.30 -31.03
C ASP A 544 -7.92 -1.20 -31.10
N PRO A 545 -8.48 -1.72 -32.21
CA PRO A 545 -8.94 -3.11 -32.31
C PRO A 545 -7.81 -4.14 -32.20
N ASN A 546 -6.64 -3.83 -32.76
CA ASN A 546 -5.43 -4.66 -32.61
C ASN A 546 -4.94 -4.68 -31.15
N THR A 547 -5.24 -3.62 -30.40
CA THR A 547 -4.93 -3.50 -28.97
C THR A 547 -5.90 -4.33 -28.11
N LYS A 548 -7.21 -4.29 -28.38
CA LYS A 548 -8.21 -5.21 -27.77
C LYS A 548 -7.85 -6.69 -27.97
N MET A 549 -7.28 -7.00 -29.12
CA MET A 549 -6.88 -8.35 -29.49
C MET A 549 -5.66 -8.85 -28.69
N ARG A 550 -4.62 -8.02 -28.50
CA ARG A 550 -3.48 -8.34 -27.61
C ARG A 550 -3.89 -8.41 -26.14
N LEU A 551 -4.88 -7.60 -25.73
CA LEU A 551 -5.48 -7.64 -24.39
C LEU A 551 -6.28 -8.93 -24.11
N THR A 552 -6.68 -9.68 -25.13
CA THR A 552 -7.39 -10.97 -24.96
C THR A 552 -6.43 -12.10 -24.56
N ILE A 553 -5.19 -12.07 -25.07
CA ILE A 553 -4.15 -13.07 -24.76
C ILE A 553 -3.50 -12.76 -23.40
N TRP A 554 -3.41 -11.49 -23.00
CA TRP A 554 -2.89 -11.11 -21.69
C TRP A 554 -4.02 -11.02 -20.65
N LYS A 555 -4.25 -12.10 -19.91
CA LYS A 555 -5.32 -12.16 -18.91
C LYS A 555 -4.95 -11.42 -17.61
N PRO A 556 -5.87 -10.61 -17.06
CA PRO A 556 -5.70 -10.02 -15.74
C PRO A 556 -5.88 -11.07 -14.65
N SER A 557 -5.06 -11.00 -13.61
CA SER A 557 -5.19 -11.79 -12.39
C SER A 557 -5.15 -10.86 -11.17
N PRO A 558 -6.09 -10.99 -10.22
CA PRO A 558 -5.99 -10.27 -8.96
C PRO A 558 -4.73 -10.74 -8.21
N GLY A 559 -3.85 -9.80 -7.90
CA GLY A 559 -2.62 -10.04 -7.17
C GLY A 559 -2.55 -9.22 -5.89
N GLU A 560 -2.18 -9.86 -4.79
CA GLU A 560 -1.81 -9.16 -3.56
C GLU A 560 -0.33 -8.82 -3.63
N THR A 561 -0.01 -7.53 -3.53
CA THR A 561 1.38 -7.09 -3.42
C THR A 561 1.67 -6.57 -2.03
N THR A 562 2.86 -6.87 -1.53
CA THR A 562 3.43 -6.21 -0.37
C THR A 562 3.93 -4.81 -0.71
N ALA A 563 3.67 -4.30 -1.93
CA ALA A 563 3.97 -2.94 -2.31
C ALA A 563 3.21 -2.02 -1.36
N VAL A 564 3.98 -1.28 -0.58
CA VAL A 564 3.46 -0.56 0.57
C VAL A 564 2.87 0.76 0.09
N ARG A 565 1.55 0.91 0.20
CA ARG A 565 0.90 2.22 0.08
C ARG A 565 0.95 2.91 1.43
N TYR A 566 1.53 4.10 1.49
CA TYR A 566 1.43 4.93 2.68
C TYR A 566 0.05 5.58 2.72
N VAL A 567 -0.65 5.46 3.85
CA VAL A 567 -1.97 6.08 4.05
C VAL A 567 -1.99 6.87 5.35
N TYR A 568 -2.78 7.94 5.37
CA TYR A 568 -3.06 8.71 6.58
C TYR A 568 -3.83 7.84 7.57
N ARG A 569 -3.40 7.86 8.83
CA ARG A 569 -4.15 7.26 9.94
C ARG A 569 -4.31 8.23 11.08
N ILE A 570 -5.49 8.16 11.68
CA ILE A 570 -5.87 8.99 12.80
C ILE A 570 -6.05 8.15 14.05
N ASN A 571 -5.45 8.58 15.16
CA ASN A 571 -5.77 8.00 16.46
C ASN A 571 -7.07 8.63 16.97
N TRP A 572 -8.18 7.90 16.80
CA TRP A 572 -9.51 8.37 17.17
C TRP A 572 -9.67 8.71 18.66
N GLY A 573 -8.87 8.09 19.54
CA GLY A 573 -8.83 8.45 20.97
C GLY A 573 -8.33 9.87 21.18
N TRP A 574 -7.13 10.19 20.69
CA TRP A 574 -6.60 11.56 20.77
C TRP A 574 -7.42 12.56 19.96
N MET A 575 -7.94 12.14 18.81
CA MET A 575 -8.83 12.95 17.98
C MET A 575 -10.08 13.40 18.74
N SER A 576 -10.73 12.49 19.45
CA SER A 576 -11.91 12.79 20.27
C SER A 576 -11.58 13.75 21.41
N ALA A 577 -10.46 13.52 22.12
CA ALA A 577 -10.00 14.40 23.19
C ALA A 577 -9.71 15.82 22.67
N CYS A 578 -9.11 15.94 21.48
CA CYS A 578 -8.84 17.21 20.83
C CYS A 578 -10.13 17.96 20.47
N ILE A 579 -11.11 17.27 19.86
CA ILE A 579 -12.40 17.87 19.51
C ILE A 579 -13.12 18.36 20.77
N ILE A 580 -13.17 17.54 21.83
CA ILE A 580 -13.81 17.92 23.10
C ILE A 580 -13.13 19.17 23.69
N ALA A 581 -11.80 19.22 23.71
CA ALA A 581 -11.07 20.39 24.20
C ALA A 581 -11.35 21.66 23.36
N CYS A 582 -11.41 21.54 22.03
CA CYS A 582 -11.77 22.64 21.13
C CYS A 582 -13.22 23.12 21.34
N VAL A 583 -14.16 22.20 21.56
CA VAL A 583 -15.57 22.56 21.85
C VAL A 583 -15.68 23.31 23.18
N ILE A 584 -15.00 22.83 24.23
CA ILE A 584 -14.96 23.53 25.52
C ILE A 584 -14.35 24.92 25.39
N LEU A 585 -13.27 25.06 24.63
CA LEU A 585 -12.66 26.36 24.33
C LEU A 585 -13.66 27.31 23.65
N ALA A 586 -14.39 26.83 22.64
CA ALA A 586 -15.41 27.62 21.95
C ALA A 586 -16.57 28.00 22.86
N LEU A 587 -17.05 27.09 23.71
CA LEU A 587 -18.08 27.37 24.71
C LEU A 587 -17.60 28.43 25.70
N ASN A 588 -16.35 28.36 26.15
CA ASN A 588 -15.76 29.38 27.03
C ASN A 588 -15.68 30.74 26.35
N GLY A 589 -15.34 30.78 25.06
CA GLY A 589 -15.33 32.01 24.26
C GLY A 589 -16.72 32.65 24.15
N VAL A 590 -17.73 31.86 23.78
CA VAL A 590 -19.13 32.33 23.66
C VAL A 590 -19.69 32.80 25.00
N ALA A 591 -19.46 32.02 26.07
CA ALA A 591 -19.88 32.41 27.42
C ALA A 591 -19.16 33.69 27.87
N GLY A 592 -17.87 33.84 27.57
CA GLY A 592 -17.09 35.03 27.92
C GLY A 592 -17.63 36.28 27.24
N MET A 593 -17.98 36.19 25.96
CA MET A 593 -18.65 37.28 25.23
C MET A 593 -20.01 37.62 25.86
N TYR A 594 -20.84 36.61 26.14
CA TYR A 594 -22.15 36.83 26.76
C TYR A 594 -22.04 37.59 28.10
N PHE A 595 -21.12 37.17 28.97
CA PHE A 595 -20.91 37.83 30.26
C PHE A 595 -20.29 39.22 30.11
N ALA A 596 -19.40 39.44 29.13
CA ALA A 596 -18.78 40.74 28.88
C ALA A 596 -19.80 41.83 28.52
N HIS A 597 -20.79 41.49 27.68
CA HIS A 597 -21.86 42.42 27.31
C HIS A 597 -22.96 42.53 28.37
N SER A 598 -23.06 41.55 29.28
CA SER A 598 -24.05 41.55 30.36
C SER A 598 -23.59 42.28 31.63
N ALA A 599 -22.31 42.65 31.72
CA ALA A 599 -21.70 43.26 32.91
C ALA A 599 -21.40 44.75 32.69
N VAL A 600 -21.79 45.59 33.65
CA VAL A 600 -21.64 47.07 33.64
C VAL A 600 -20.57 47.57 34.63
N GLY A 601 -20.06 46.70 35.51
CA GLY A 601 -19.10 46.99 36.58
C GLY A 601 -17.71 47.43 36.08
N PRO A 602 -16.75 47.77 36.96
CA PRO A 602 -15.46 48.29 36.52
C PRO A 602 -14.59 47.17 35.92
N GLU A 603 -13.80 47.50 34.90
CA GLU A 603 -12.89 46.56 34.21
C GLU A 603 -11.59 46.25 34.99
N VAL A 604 -11.41 46.84 36.17
CA VAL A 604 -10.20 46.68 36.98
C VAL A 604 -10.56 46.02 38.30
N LEU A 605 -10.47 44.69 38.33
CA LEU A 605 -10.47 43.90 39.55
C LEU A 605 -9.20 43.04 39.52
N GLY A 606 -8.28 43.30 40.44
CA GLY A 606 -7.19 42.36 40.78
C GLY A 606 -7.74 41.25 41.67
N LEU A 607 -7.03 40.90 42.75
CA LEU A 607 -7.68 40.22 43.88
C LEU A 607 -8.79 41.12 44.43
N VAL A 608 -9.98 40.57 44.65
CA VAL A 608 -11.11 41.36 45.17
C VAL A 608 -10.82 41.75 46.62
N SER A 609 -10.06 40.91 47.34
CA SER A 609 -9.59 41.19 48.70
C SER A 609 -8.71 42.43 48.81
N SER A 610 -7.80 42.69 47.87
CA SER A 610 -6.96 43.89 47.90
C SER A 610 -7.78 45.14 47.61
N SER A 611 -8.67 45.06 46.61
CA SER A 611 -9.57 46.16 46.25
C SER A 611 -10.56 46.51 47.38
N LEU A 612 -11.01 45.51 48.14
CA LEU A 612 -11.89 45.70 49.30
C LEU A 612 -11.14 46.23 50.52
N ARG A 613 -9.91 45.77 50.77
CA ARG A 613 -9.07 46.23 51.89
C ARG A 613 -8.75 47.72 51.79
N ASP A 614 -8.51 48.20 50.58
CA ASP A 614 -8.19 49.59 50.29
C ASP A 614 -9.43 50.45 49.98
N SER A 615 -10.64 49.87 50.05
CA SER A 615 -11.89 50.59 49.79
C SER A 615 -12.16 51.61 50.89
N ARG A 616 -12.44 52.85 50.49
CA ARG A 616 -12.89 53.93 51.41
C ARG A 616 -14.33 53.75 51.89
N PHE A 617 -15.06 52.82 51.30
CA PHE A 617 -16.48 52.58 51.56
C PHE A 617 -16.71 51.39 52.48
N LEU A 618 -15.65 50.79 53.03
CA LEU A 618 -15.71 49.62 53.90
C LEU A 618 -14.91 49.86 55.18
N ASP A 619 -15.60 49.84 56.33
CA ASP A 619 -14.94 49.86 57.64
C ASP A 619 -14.43 48.47 58.00
N VAL A 620 -13.19 48.20 57.60
CA VAL A 620 -12.48 46.97 57.96
C VAL A 620 -11.91 47.09 59.39
N PRO A 621 -12.14 46.13 60.30
CA PRO A 621 -11.54 46.11 61.63
C PRO A 621 -10.01 46.25 61.57
N ARG A 622 -9.43 47.09 62.44
CA ARG A 622 -7.99 47.42 62.43
C ARG A 622 -7.08 46.19 62.52
N GLU A 623 -7.54 45.13 63.19
CA GLU A 623 -6.83 43.85 63.35
C GLU A 623 -6.66 43.06 62.04
N ILE A 624 -7.59 43.23 61.09
CA ILE A 624 -7.66 42.45 59.85
C ILE A 624 -7.01 43.22 58.66
N ARG A 625 -6.87 44.54 58.80
CA ARG A 625 -6.36 45.43 57.74
C ARG A 625 -4.92 45.12 57.30
N HIS A 626 -4.10 44.54 58.17
CA HIS A 626 -2.69 44.21 57.91
C HIS A 626 -2.47 42.81 57.32
N LEU A 627 -3.51 41.99 57.25
CA LEU A 627 -3.40 40.60 56.78
C LEU A 627 -3.27 40.53 55.25
N ASP A 628 -2.57 39.50 54.77
CA ASP A 628 -2.41 39.24 53.34
C ASP A 628 -3.76 38.90 52.65
N GLY A 629 -3.83 39.00 51.31
CA GLY A 629 -5.02 38.82 50.46
C GLY A 629 -5.84 37.59 50.80
N TYR A 630 -5.15 36.44 50.92
CA TYR A 630 -5.79 35.17 51.20
C TYR A 630 -6.28 35.05 52.64
N HIS A 631 -5.49 35.49 53.63
CA HIS A 631 -5.90 35.48 55.04
C HIS A 631 -7.07 36.44 55.29
N PHE A 632 -7.05 37.62 54.66
CA PHE A 632 -8.18 38.55 54.65
C PHE A 632 -9.44 37.90 54.04
N SER A 633 -9.28 37.20 52.91
CA SER A 633 -10.37 36.49 52.24
C SER A 633 -10.95 35.35 53.07
N GLN A 634 -10.13 34.64 53.85
CA GLN A 634 -10.60 33.59 54.76
C GLN A 634 -11.45 34.17 55.90
N LEU A 635 -11.05 35.30 56.47
CA LEU A 635 -11.80 35.94 57.57
C LEU A 635 -13.10 36.59 57.10
N MET A 636 -13.13 37.12 55.88
CA MET A 636 -14.31 37.77 55.29
C MET A 636 -15.08 36.88 54.31
N LYS A 637 -14.77 35.57 54.29
CA LYS A 637 -15.20 34.57 53.29
C LYS A 637 -16.71 34.59 52.99
N LEU A 638 -17.52 34.62 54.05
CA LEU A 638 -18.99 34.54 53.98
C LEU A 638 -19.67 35.90 53.78
N LYS A 639 -18.92 37.02 53.88
CA LYS A 639 -19.49 38.35 53.66
C LYS A 639 -19.77 38.56 52.17
N ARG A 640 -20.93 39.15 51.88
CA ARG A 640 -21.38 39.42 50.51
C ARG A 640 -21.08 40.86 50.14
N PHE A 641 -20.43 41.04 49.01
CA PHE A 641 -20.03 42.34 48.48
C PHE A 641 -20.73 42.60 47.16
N ARG A 642 -21.07 43.87 46.91
CA ARG A 642 -21.71 44.32 45.68
C ARG A 642 -21.02 45.57 45.14
N TYR A 643 -20.90 45.67 43.82
CA TYR A 643 -20.56 46.90 43.13
C TYR A 643 -21.83 47.67 42.72
N GLY A 644 -21.93 48.95 43.08
CA GLY A 644 -23.11 49.77 42.78
C GLY A 644 -23.08 51.15 43.42
N HIS A 645 -24.25 51.79 43.54
CA HIS A 645 -24.38 53.13 44.13
C HIS A 645 -24.13 53.07 45.64
N THR A 646 -23.12 53.80 46.12
CA THR A 646 -22.75 53.83 47.54
C THR A 646 -23.71 54.69 48.36
N SER A 647 -23.72 54.50 49.68
CA SER A 647 -24.52 55.29 50.63
C SER A 647 -24.18 56.80 50.66
N GLN A 648 -23.05 57.20 50.07
CA GLN A 648 -22.65 58.61 49.88
C GLN A 648 -23.17 59.23 48.57
N SER A 649 -23.95 58.49 47.79
CA SER A 649 -24.49 58.93 46.50
C SER A 649 -25.65 59.92 46.70
N THR A 650 -25.52 61.16 46.23
CA THR A 650 -26.64 62.12 46.13
C THR A 650 -27.24 62.10 44.71
N PRO A 651 -28.51 62.54 44.51
CA PRO A 651 -29.14 62.55 43.18
C PRO A 651 -28.35 63.31 42.11
N ASP A 652 -27.60 64.34 42.51
CA ASP A 652 -26.77 65.16 41.62
C ASP A 652 -25.32 64.64 41.44
N ARG A 653 -24.83 63.73 42.30
CA ARG A 653 -23.47 63.16 42.22
C ARG A 653 -23.46 61.67 42.58
N PRO A 654 -23.68 60.78 41.60
CA PRO A 654 -23.63 59.34 41.84
C PRO A 654 -22.19 58.86 42.09
N VAL A 655 -21.93 58.28 43.27
CA VAL A 655 -20.64 57.69 43.64
C VAL A 655 -20.76 56.17 43.59
N LEU A 656 -20.04 55.55 42.66
CA LEU A 656 -19.96 54.10 42.48
C LEU A 656 -18.80 53.51 43.28
N GLY A 657 -19.01 52.34 43.88
CA GLY A 657 -17.99 51.67 44.69
C GLY A 657 -18.35 50.23 45.03
N ILE A 658 -17.38 49.53 45.64
CA ILE A 658 -17.57 48.18 46.17
C ILE A 658 -17.71 48.28 47.69
N ALA A 659 -18.83 47.78 48.22
CA ALA A 659 -19.08 47.69 49.66
C ALA A 659 -19.93 46.46 50.00
N LEU A 660 -20.30 46.29 51.27
CA LEU A 660 -21.21 45.24 51.71
C LEU A 660 -22.53 45.32 50.93
N GLN A 661 -23.11 44.17 50.60
CA GLN A 661 -24.32 44.10 49.78
C GLN A 661 -25.51 44.90 50.35
N GLU A 662 -25.56 45.07 51.68
CA GLU A 662 -26.61 45.79 52.40
C GLU A 662 -26.47 47.32 52.25
N ASP A 663 -25.25 47.81 52.04
CA ASP A 663 -24.91 49.25 52.02
C ASP A 663 -24.85 49.85 50.60
N VAL A 664 -25.10 49.02 49.58
CA VAL A 664 -24.92 49.37 48.16
C VAL A 664 -26.17 49.08 47.34
N GLY A 665 -26.71 50.14 46.72
CA GLY A 665 -27.85 50.07 45.80
C GLY A 665 -27.50 49.36 44.50
N LYS A 666 -28.51 48.77 43.84
CA LYS A 666 -28.32 48.13 42.52
C LYS A 666 -27.97 49.20 41.47
N LEU A 667 -27.25 48.77 40.43
CA LEU A 667 -27.00 49.57 39.22
C LEU A 667 -28.23 49.65 38.30
N HIS A 668 -29.21 48.77 38.51
CA HIS A 668 -30.46 48.64 37.75
C HIS A 668 -31.66 48.52 38.68
#